data_AF-A0A915A4T8-F1
#
_entry.id   AF-A0A915A4T8-F1
#
_cell.length_a   1.000
_cell.length_b   1.000
_cell.length_c   1.000
_cell.angle_alpha   90.00
_cell.angle_beta   90.00
_cell.angle_gamma   90.00
#
_symmetry.space_group_name_H-M   'P 1'
#
loop_
_entity.id
_entity.type
_entity.pdbx_description
1 polymer ?
#
loop_
_entity_poly.entity_id
_entity_poly.type
_entity_poly.pdbx_seq_one_letter_code
_entity_poly.pdbx_strand_id
1 'polypeptide(L)'
;MRVHLQMKSLTTENERWRSISDQMEKREFEIDERISKFKEMMAKRIRRQEKLVKKLASFHEWLNLVDEDFASIQGWPQENKTAIKEALLSIRKVCLKQQKFVEKLKNTKLPPPHSAEAEICYERFQVTLEKISSCDIEESGNIPSSVTYLLPSTSMQSQPSPYSSSSSGSEEEAEEELLNEMKGVREEIVGYTNDLVQRMSTAEGLMEIRQLFPEIDGELNDIAESLSVLNADYVRSLKPLSQAQDDLKALKGFQARRKLLEAECEKFSSKLDGDELAILRSFIHQSRSLEGPIQDFLDELRKEVDDEIALRRNYENIMMELNRLNDDVSHRAKSVVSEMRQQVENVEAELALLRAQCSQCRNYVENSIEESSPTASPGGSRRKRIILMVSRTVTTIIQVVEDELRRSPGSKEKDLLDFRQKLEEMNSSIEEGHDEKDIEVLITSARNLDEKLKSLLSCDFSKQEKDELEASLAIANEGHVELEHILRTLQREHPPSIEVSAYVENIITLITSLQALEIEISEQIQARSQGDVVIGEAVASETNEREENAVKVVAELRGLLEEEESILGDKYPAVDIIEQTIEKAERVLSESRRLQSIMPTHTLYEDLRVLIAELESINGKLIARRSACLTFKNECRFVSDLVGKVREDITDIGRRSRSTDELIETIRRLQHDEEELAKVDGSSMIRIQQLCEMLKPMEFACAETRLLQADVDQAKQLLSEAINDRIREKETVEKMQKEIAELDDMLQKGEKVLLTEEELKRSDDSTLLA
;
A
#
# COMPACT_ATOMS: atom_id res chain seq x y z
N MET A 1 -6.36 1.04 -63.49
CA MET A 1 -5.68 2.36 -63.45
C MET A 1 -6.18 3.26 -62.32
N ARG A 2 -7.50 3.44 -62.12
CA ARG A 2 -8.08 4.26 -61.04
C ARG A 2 -7.78 3.73 -59.61
N VAL A 3 -7.82 2.41 -59.41
CA VAL A 3 -7.43 1.74 -58.15
C VAL A 3 -5.95 1.96 -57.81
N HIS A 4 -5.08 1.94 -58.81
CA HIS A 4 -3.64 2.09 -58.61
C HIS A 4 -3.25 3.53 -58.20
N LEU A 5 -4.00 4.53 -58.66
CA LEU A 5 -3.84 5.94 -58.26
C LEU A 5 -4.36 6.19 -56.83
N GLN A 6 -5.49 5.59 -56.46
CA GLN A 6 -5.99 5.66 -55.07
C GLN A 6 -5.04 4.97 -54.08
N MET A 7 -4.49 3.82 -54.45
CA MET A 7 -3.56 3.07 -53.61
C MET A 7 -2.24 3.82 -53.38
N LYS A 8 -1.74 4.54 -54.40
CA LYS A 8 -0.57 5.43 -54.25
C LYS A 8 -0.84 6.66 -53.37
N SER A 9 -2.05 7.23 -53.44
CA SER A 9 -2.44 8.35 -52.57
C SER A 9 -2.50 7.93 -51.09
N LEU A 10 -3.06 6.75 -50.81
CA LEU A 10 -3.16 6.20 -49.46
C LEU A 10 -1.80 5.84 -48.87
N THR A 11 -0.87 5.31 -49.67
CA THR A 11 0.49 5.01 -49.18
C THR A 11 1.27 6.28 -48.82
N THR A 12 1.16 7.34 -49.64
CA THR A 12 1.84 8.62 -49.34
C THR A 12 1.26 9.33 -48.12
N GLU A 13 -0.04 9.17 -47.88
CA GLU A 13 -0.70 9.75 -46.70
C GLU A 13 -0.33 8.96 -45.43
N ASN A 14 -0.26 7.64 -45.52
CA ASN A 14 0.20 6.78 -44.42
C ASN A 14 1.68 7.05 -44.05
N GLU A 15 2.56 7.21 -45.03
CA GLU A 15 3.96 7.62 -44.81
C GLU A 15 4.07 8.99 -44.12
N ARG A 16 3.19 9.93 -44.48
CA ARG A 16 3.14 11.26 -43.83
C ARG A 16 2.67 11.16 -42.38
N TRP A 17 1.66 10.35 -42.09
CA TRP A 17 1.17 10.14 -40.72
C TRP A 17 2.20 9.42 -39.85
N ARG A 18 2.91 8.42 -40.39
CA ARG A 18 4.04 7.78 -39.70
C ARG A 18 5.15 8.78 -39.35
N SER A 19 5.55 9.62 -40.31
CA SER A 19 6.57 10.64 -40.05
C SER A 19 6.14 11.70 -39.01
N ILE A 20 4.85 12.06 -38.96
CA ILE A 20 4.31 12.94 -37.92
C ILE A 20 4.32 12.23 -36.56
N SER A 21 3.92 10.96 -36.51
CA SER A 21 3.94 10.13 -35.29
C SER A 21 5.35 10.02 -34.73
N ASP A 22 6.34 9.66 -35.56
CA ASP A 22 7.74 9.55 -35.16
C ASP A 22 8.30 10.88 -34.61
N GLN A 23 7.87 12.02 -35.18
CA GLN A 23 8.24 13.34 -34.69
C GLN A 23 7.57 13.69 -33.36
N MET A 24 6.36 13.20 -33.10
CA MET A 24 5.68 13.40 -31.82
C MET A 24 6.28 12.51 -30.73
N GLU A 25 6.54 11.23 -31.01
CA GLU A 25 7.22 10.31 -30.09
C GLU A 25 8.61 10.85 -29.69
N LYS A 26 9.37 11.38 -30.65
CA LYS A 26 10.66 12.01 -30.35
C LYS A 26 10.53 13.25 -29.44
N ARG A 27 9.51 14.07 -29.66
CA ARG A 27 9.25 15.25 -28.81
C ARG A 27 8.79 14.85 -27.42
N GLU A 28 7.99 13.80 -27.30
CA GLU A 28 7.56 13.25 -26.02
C GLU A 28 8.75 12.79 -25.19
N PHE A 29 9.65 11.98 -25.78
CA PHE A 29 10.89 11.56 -25.12
C PHE A 29 11.77 12.75 -24.70
N GLU A 30 11.93 13.75 -25.57
CA GLU A 30 12.69 14.97 -25.23
C GLU A 30 12.03 15.78 -24.10
N ILE A 31 10.70 15.75 -23.98
CA ILE A 31 9.96 16.40 -22.89
C ILE A 31 10.10 15.61 -21.60
N ASP A 32 9.98 14.29 -21.64
CA ASP A 32 10.12 13.41 -20.47
C ASP A 32 11.54 13.46 -19.89
N GLU A 33 12.55 13.48 -20.76
CA GLU A 33 13.95 13.66 -20.33
C GLU A 33 14.14 15.02 -19.64
N ARG A 34 13.50 16.09 -20.16
CA ARG A 34 13.52 17.42 -19.51
C ARG A 34 12.77 17.42 -18.19
N ILE A 35 11.63 16.74 -18.08
CA ILE A 35 10.85 16.62 -16.85
C ILE A 35 11.66 15.85 -15.79
N SER A 36 12.32 14.76 -16.18
CA SER A 36 13.16 13.97 -15.28
C SER A 36 14.34 14.79 -14.75
N LYS A 37 15.07 15.49 -15.64
CA LYS A 37 16.15 16.42 -15.25
C LYS A 37 15.65 17.55 -14.35
N PHE A 38 14.43 18.07 -14.61
CA PHE A 38 13.82 19.09 -13.76
C PHE A 38 13.46 18.56 -12.37
N LYS A 39 12.88 17.35 -12.27
CA LYS A 39 12.57 16.71 -10.99
C LYS A 39 13.84 16.47 -10.17
N GLU A 40 14.91 15.98 -10.80
CA GLU A 40 16.20 15.77 -10.15
C GLU A 40 16.82 17.09 -9.67
N MET A 41 16.78 18.14 -10.50
CA MET A 41 17.23 19.48 -10.14
C MET A 41 16.45 20.04 -8.95
N MET A 42 15.13 19.85 -8.91
CA MET A 42 14.27 20.25 -7.80
C MET A 42 14.58 19.47 -6.52
N ALA A 43 14.77 18.15 -6.61
CA ALA A 43 15.17 17.33 -5.46
C ALA A 43 16.54 17.77 -4.89
N LYS A 44 17.53 18.02 -5.76
CA LYS A 44 18.85 18.56 -5.37
C LYS A 44 18.71 19.92 -4.69
N ARG A 45 17.84 20.80 -5.20
CA ARG A 45 17.56 22.12 -4.61
C ARG A 45 16.92 22.00 -3.22
N ILE A 46 15.94 21.11 -3.05
CA ILE A 46 15.26 20.89 -1.75
C ILE A 46 16.26 20.37 -0.72
N ARG A 47 17.07 19.36 -1.06
CA ARG A 47 18.13 18.83 -0.17
C ARG A 47 19.14 19.92 0.23
N ARG A 48 19.51 20.81 -0.70
CA ARG A 48 20.39 21.97 -0.40
C ARG A 48 19.73 22.94 0.59
N GLN A 49 18.44 23.24 0.40
CA GLN A 49 17.67 24.10 1.31
C GLN A 49 17.58 23.48 2.71
N GLU A 50 17.26 22.19 2.83
CA GLU A 50 17.18 21.48 4.12
C GLU A 50 18.51 21.49 4.87
N LYS A 51 19.64 21.26 4.18
CA LYS A 51 20.98 21.36 4.77
C LYS A 51 21.28 22.77 5.29
N LEU A 52 20.83 23.81 4.58
CA LEU A 52 21.02 25.19 5.00
C LEU A 52 20.11 25.57 6.17
N VAL A 53 18.86 25.09 6.21
CA VAL A 53 17.94 25.28 7.34
C VAL A 53 18.53 24.66 8.61
N LYS A 54 19.09 23.44 8.53
CA LYS A 54 19.77 22.81 9.69
C LYS A 54 20.95 23.65 10.21
N LYS A 55 21.72 24.25 9.30
CA LYS A 55 22.85 25.12 9.66
C LYS A 55 22.43 26.51 10.14
N LEU A 56 21.25 26.98 9.74
CA LEU A 56 20.71 28.29 10.13
C LEU A 56 20.48 28.35 11.65
N ALA A 57 19.93 27.29 12.25
CA ALA A 57 19.73 27.22 13.70
C ALA A 57 21.07 27.33 14.47
N SER A 58 22.10 26.58 14.05
CA SER A 58 23.44 26.66 14.65
C SER A 58 24.10 28.02 14.42
N PHE A 59 23.86 28.65 13.27
CA PHE A 59 24.37 29.98 12.97
C PHE A 59 23.70 31.07 13.81
N HIS A 60 22.39 30.95 14.06
CA HIS A 60 21.65 31.84 14.95
C HIS A 60 22.23 31.80 16.37
N GLU A 61 22.48 30.60 16.90
CA GLU A 61 23.09 30.43 18.23
C GLU A 61 24.52 30.97 18.27
N TRP A 62 25.30 30.73 17.22
CA TRP A 62 26.65 31.30 17.10
C TRP A 62 26.63 32.84 17.07
N LEU A 63 25.64 33.46 16.40
CA LEU A 63 25.46 34.92 16.42
C LEU A 63 25.13 35.45 17.81
N ASN A 64 24.34 34.72 18.61
CA ASN A 64 24.06 35.09 20.00
C ASN A 64 25.36 35.15 20.82
N LEU A 65 26.23 34.14 20.70
CA LEU A 65 27.53 34.11 21.37
C LEU A 65 28.45 35.26 20.94
N VAL A 66 28.48 35.57 19.63
CA VAL A 66 29.29 36.69 19.13
C VAL A 66 28.80 38.04 19.65
N ASP A 67 27.49 38.23 19.75
CA ASP A 67 26.92 39.47 20.30
C ASP A 67 27.17 39.58 21.82
N GLU A 68 27.13 38.47 22.55
CA GLU A 68 27.50 38.40 23.97
C GLU A 68 28.99 38.70 24.20
N ASP A 69 29.88 38.12 23.39
CA ASP A 69 31.31 38.39 23.41
C ASP A 69 31.60 39.86 23.10
N PHE A 70 30.93 40.41 22.09
CA PHE A 70 31.06 41.80 21.70
C PHE A 70 30.57 42.75 22.81
N ALA A 71 29.42 42.47 23.42
CA ALA A 71 28.90 43.24 24.56
C ALA A 71 29.82 43.16 25.78
N SER A 72 30.40 41.98 26.05
CA SER A 72 31.35 41.77 27.13
C SER A 72 32.62 42.60 26.94
N ILE A 73 33.16 42.64 25.73
CA ILE A 73 34.35 43.44 25.38
C ILE A 73 34.06 44.95 25.46
N GLN A 74 32.85 45.39 25.10
CA GLN A 74 32.44 46.79 25.26
C GLN A 74 32.36 47.23 26.73
N GLY A 75 32.07 46.31 27.65
CA GLY A 75 32.04 46.57 29.09
C GLY A 75 33.41 46.63 29.77
N TRP A 76 34.51 46.39 29.04
CA TRP A 76 35.85 46.39 29.61
C TRP A 76 36.35 47.81 29.94
N PRO A 77 37.18 47.99 30.98
CA PRO A 77 37.76 49.29 31.32
C PRO A 77 38.55 49.89 30.15
N GLN A 78 38.32 51.18 29.86
CA GLN A 78 38.95 51.94 28.77
C GLN A 78 40.50 52.01 28.83
N GLU A 79 41.09 51.54 29.93
CA GLU A 79 42.52 51.45 30.20
C GLU A 79 43.17 50.27 29.43
N ASN A 80 42.38 49.23 29.10
CA ASN A 80 42.83 48.03 28.38
C ASN A 80 42.66 48.14 26.85
N LYS A 81 42.96 49.31 26.27
CA LYS A 81 42.71 49.58 24.83
C LYS A 81 43.34 48.54 23.89
N THR A 82 44.52 48.04 24.21
CA THR A 82 45.22 47.04 23.41
C THR A 82 44.53 45.67 23.44
N ALA A 83 44.12 45.22 24.63
CA ALA A 83 43.42 43.95 24.80
C ALA A 83 42.02 43.98 24.15
N ILE A 84 41.31 45.12 24.25
CA ILE A 84 40.04 45.36 23.57
C ILE A 84 40.23 45.26 22.04
N LYS A 85 41.28 45.89 21.49
CA LYS A 85 41.58 45.82 20.05
C LYS A 85 41.92 44.40 19.58
N GLU A 86 42.71 43.65 20.33
CA GLU A 86 43.05 42.25 19.99
C GLU A 86 41.83 41.32 20.06
N ALA A 87 40.96 41.49 21.06
CA ALA A 87 39.73 40.72 21.18
C ALA A 87 38.75 41.00 20.03
N LEU A 88 38.57 42.28 19.65
CA LEU A 88 37.75 42.67 18.50
C LEU A 88 38.32 42.15 17.16
N LEU A 89 39.66 42.14 17.02
CA LEU A 89 40.33 41.52 15.88
C LEU A 89 40.10 40.02 15.80
N SER A 90 40.06 39.32 16.94
CA SER A 90 39.73 37.90 17.01
C SER A 90 38.30 37.64 16.54
N ILE A 91 37.32 38.39 17.06
CA ILE A 91 35.92 38.27 16.62
C ILE A 91 35.80 38.57 15.13
N ARG A 92 36.45 39.63 14.62
CA ARG A 92 36.47 39.96 13.19
C ARG A 92 36.95 38.77 12.34
N LYS A 93 38.04 38.12 12.74
CA LYS A 93 38.58 36.94 12.03
C LYS A 93 37.59 35.76 12.03
N VAL A 94 36.88 35.53 13.13
CA VAL A 94 35.86 34.46 13.20
C VAL A 94 34.65 34.80 12.33
N CYS A 95 34.19 36.05 12.35
CA CYS A 95 33.09 36.51 11.48
C CYS A 95 33.44 36.39 9.99
N LEU A 96 34.65 36.77 9.58
CA LEU A 96 35.10 36.63 8.19
C LEU A 96 35.13 35.17 7.71
N LYS A 97 35.36 34.20 8.60
CA LYS A 97 35.26 32.77 8.26
C LYS A 97 33.83 32.33 7.94
N GLN A 98 32.82 32.98 8.54
CA GLN A 98 31.41 32.69 8.31
C GLN A 98 30.82 33.45 7.10
N GLN A 99 31.52 34.43 6.54
CA GLN A 99 31.06 35.23 5.41
C GLN A 99 30.63 34.39 4.19
N LYS A 100 31.39 33.32 3.87
CA LYS A 100 31.04 32.41 2.76
C LYS A 100 29.72 31.67 3.01
N PHE A 101 29.42 31.34 4.26
CA PHE A 101 28.15 30.69 4.62
C PHE A 101 26.99 31.67 4.51
N VAL A 102 27.19 32.91 4.97
CA VAL A 102 26.21 34.00 4.89
C VAL A 102 25.88 34.37 3.43
N GLU A 103 26.89 34.42 2.55
CA GLU A 103 26.68 34.61 1.11
C GLU A 103 25.90 33.47 0.47
N LYS A 104 26.18 32.21 0.87
CA LYS A 104 25.41 31.04 0.43
C LYS A 104 23.95 31.13 0.89
N LEU A 105 23.70 31.51 2.15
CA LEU A 105 22.37 31.68 2.73
C LEU A 105 21.55 32.72 1.96
N LYS A 106 22.14 33.87 1.63
CA LYS A 106 21.51 34.95 0.86
C LYS A 106 21.16 34.53 -0.57
N ASN A 107 22.06 33.79 -1.23
CA ASN A 107 21.88 33.40 -2.62
C ASN A 107 20.87 32.25 -2.79
N THR A 108 20.61 31.47 -1.73
CA THR A 108 19.58 30.43 -1.74
C THR A 108 18.23 30.96 -1.26
N LYS A 109 17.24 30.98 -2.15
CA LYS A 109 15.85 31.29 -1.79
C LYS A 109 15.28 30.17 -0.91
N LEU A 110 15.30 30.34 0.40
CA LEU A 110 14.68 29.42 1.37
C LEU A 110 13.14 29.57 1.38
N PRO A 111 12.38 28.53 1.74
CA PRO A 111 10.93 28.62 1.92
C PRO A 111 10.56 29.32 3.24
N PRO A 112 9.39 30.01 3.33
CA PRO A 112 8.86 30.50 4.59
C PRO A 112 8.55 29.35 5.56
N PRO A 113 8.80 29.49 6.89
CA PRO A 113 9.21 30.71 7.61
C PRO A 113 10.72 30.98 7.63
N HIS A 114 11.56 30.03 7.20
CA HIS A 114 13.02 30.11 7.31
C HIS A 114 13.67 31.21 6.46
N SER A 115 12.99 31.69 5.42
CA SER A 115 13.44 32.84 4.64
C SER A 115 13.51 34.12 5.47
N ALA A 116 12.50 34.36 6.31
CA ALA A 116 12.46 35.54 7.18
C ALA A 116 13.51 35.45 8.30
N GLU A 117 13.68 34.25 8.87
CA GLU A 117 14.70 33.96 9.88
C GLU A 117 16.13 34.17 9.32
N ALA A 118 16.37 33.71 8.09
CA ALA A 118 17.64 33.90 7.39
C ALA A 118 17.96 35.37 7.11
N GLU A 119 16.96 36.16 6.71
CA GLU A 119 17.11 37.59 6.45
C GLU A 119 17.43 38.37 7.74
N ILE A 120 16.74 38.04 8.85
CA ILE A 120 17.05 38.61 10.17
C ILE A 120 18.48 38.26 10.61
N CYS A 121 18.92 37.01 10.43
CA CYS A 121 20.29 36.59 10.78
C CYS A 121 21.33 37.28 9.90
N TYR A 122 21.03 37.48 8.61
CA TYR A 122 21.89 38.18 7.66
C TYR A 122 22.07 39.65 8.05
N GLU A 123 20.98 40.38 8.27
CA GLU A 123 21.01 41.79 8.67
C GLU A 123 21.77 41.97 9.98
N ARG A 124 21.50 41.11 10.97
CA ARG A 124 22.19 41.11 12.26
C ARG A 124 23.69 40.87 12.11
N PHE A 125 24.10 39.89 11.30
CA PHE A 125 25.52 39.64 11.02
C PHE A 125 26.21 40.83 10.34
N GLN A 126 25.57 41.49 9.38
CA GLN A 126 26.12 42.68 8.72
C GLN A 126 26.32 43.84 9.70
N VAL A 127 25.32 44.11 10.54
CA VAL A 127 25.41 45.15 11.56
C VAL A 127 26.56 44.86 12.54
N THR A 128 26.72 43.61 12.98
CA THR A 128 27.82 43.23 13.89
C THR A 128 29.18 43.35 13.21
N LEU A 129 29.30 42.97 11.93
CA LEU A 129 30.55 43.10 11.17
C LEU A 129 30.93 44.57 10.89
N GLU A 130 29.95 45.43 10.59
CA GLU A 130 30.16 46.86 10.41
C GLU A 130 30.61 47.54 11.71
N LYS A 131 29.97 47.21 12.84
CA LYS A 131 30.37 47.69 14.17
C LYS A 131 31.81 47.33 14.50
N ILE A 132 32.20 46.08 14.27
CA ILE A 132 33.58 45.61 14.51
C ILE A 132 34.58 46.27 13.56
N SER A 133 34.17 46.54 12.31
CA SER A 133 35.03 47.16 11.29
C SER A 133 35.19 48.67 11.47
N SER A 134 34.24 49.33 12.15
CA SER A 134 34.30 50.76 12.50
C SER A 134 35.25 51.08 13.65
N CYS A 135 35.76 50.07 14.36
CA CYS A 135 36.85 50.24 15.31
C CYS A 135 38.16 50.40 14.54
N ASP A 136 38.76 51.60 14.56
CA ASP A 136 40.03 51.90 13.89
C ASP A 136 41.15 50.90 14.28
N ILE A 137 41.35 49.93 13.39
CA ILE A 137 42.41 48.93 13.45
C ILE A 137 43.29 49.17 12.21
N GLU A 138 44.38 49.90 12.38
CA GLU A 138 45.42 50.03 11.37
C GLU A 138 46.12 48.67 11.18
N GLU A 139 46.01 48.09 9.98
CA GLU A 139 46.82 46.95 9.56
C GLU A 139 48.25 47.43 9.25
N SER A 140 49.14 47.37 10.25
CA SER A 140 50.57 47.51 10.01
C SER A 140 51.17 46.15 9.62
N GLY A 141 51.40 45.95 8.32
CA GLY A 141 52.31 44.91 7.82
C GLY A 141 53.78 45.39 7.88
N ASN A 142 54.65 44.58 8.49
CA ASN A 142 55.98 44.20 7.99
C ASN A 142 56.76 43.31 8.99
N ILE A 143 57.55 42.38 8.41
CA ILE A 143 58.05 41.08 8.91
C ILE A 143 59.46 41.22 9.60
N PRO A 144 60.11 40.15 10.15
CA PRO A 144 60.99 39.31 9.31
C PRO A 144 61.14 37.79 9.65
N SER A 145 61.21 36.98 8.58
CA SER A 145 62.22 35.95 8.23
C SER A 145 62.66 34.86 9.24
N SER A 146 62.46 33.57 8.99
CA SER A 146 63.34 32.65 8.21
C SER A 146 62.74 31.21 8.32
N VAL A 147 62.80 30.23 7.39
CA VAL A 147 63.82 29.76 6.44
C VAL A 147 63.16 29.05 5.23
N THR A 148 63.76 29.27 4.06
CA THR A 148 63.64 28.72 2.69
C THR A 148 63.60 27.17 2.61
N TYR A 149 63.02 26.51 1.60
CA TYR A 149 63.69 26.06 0.35
C TYR A 149 62.67 25.62 -0.73
N LEU A 150 62.60 26.39 -1.84
CA LEU A 150 62.95 26.02 -3.23
C LEU A 150 62.03 25.02 -3.97
N LEU A 151 61.14 25.57 -4.78
CA LEU A 151 60.88 25.08 -6.15
C LEU A 151 61.85 25.78 -7.13
N PRO A 152 61.97 25.27 -8.36
CA PRO A 152 61.79 26.19 -9.48
C PRO A 152 60.88 25.61 -10.58
N SER A 153 59.81 26.34 -10.86
CA SER A 153 59.08 26.33 -12.13
C SER A 153 59.85 27.13 -13.21
N THR A 154 59.57 26.83 -14.47
CA THR A 154 59.70 27.78 -15.60
C THR A 154 58.38 27.68 -16.40
N SER A 155 57.54 28.73 -16.46
CA SER A 155 57.56 29.90 -17.39
C SER A 155 56.90 29.59 -18.75
N MET A 156 56.03 30.38 -19.40
CA MET A 156 55.45 31.73 -19.21
C MET A 156 54.16 31.91 -20.05
N GLN A 157 53.29 32.84 -19.60
CA GLN A 157 52.50 33.87 -20.33
C GLN A 157 51.90 33.56 -21.73
N SER A 158 50.61 33.82 -22.02
CA SER A 158 49.97 35.15 -22.09
C SER A 158 48.44 35.07 -22.27
N GLN A 159 47.69 36.07 -21.76
CA GLN A 159 46.24 36.34 -21.99
C GLN A 159 46.01 37.11 -23.33
N PRO A 160 44.78 37.55 -23.78
CA PRO A 160 43.39 37.38 -23.30
C PRO A 160 42.26 37.07 -24.35
N SER A 161 41.11 36.58 -23.87
CA SER A 161 39.65 36.65 -24.24
C SER A 161 39.12 37.08 -25.64
N PRO A 162 37.85 36.77 -26.08
CA PRO A 162 36.67 36.34 -25.30
C PRO A 162 35.80 35.19 -25.91
N TYR A 163 34.99 34.57 -25.06
CA TYR A 163 33.73 33.80 -25.27
C TYR A 163 33.76 32.56 -24.38
N SER A 164 33.39 32.72 -23.12
CA SER A 164 33.02 31.61 -22.26
C SER A 164 31.92 32.06 -21.32
N SER A 165 30.70 31.59 -21.60
CA SER A 165 29.63 31.55 -20.63
C SER A 165 29.65 30.17 -19.97
N SER A 166 29.99 30.19 -18.69
CA SER A 166 29.69 29.26 -17.59
C SER A 166 29.29 27.80 -17.90
N SER A 167 30.11 26.88 -17.39
CA SER A 167 29.64 25.78 -16.52
C SER A 167 30.86 25.17 -15.80
N SER A 168 31.20 25.68 -14.61
CA SER A 168 32.17 25.04 -13.71
C SER A 168 31.41 24.58 -12.48
N GLY A 169 31.15 23.28 -12.39
CA GLY A 169 30.47 22.69 -11.25
C GLY A 169 30.61 21.17 -11.16
N SER A 170 31.58 20.56 -11.86
CA SER A 170 31.69 19.11 -11.92
C SER A 170 32.87 18.53 -11.13
N GLU A 171 33.88 19.33 -10.75
CA GLU A 171 35.08 18.78 -10.10
C GLU A 171 35.08 18.88 -8.56
N GLU A 172 34.44 19.91 -7.96
CA GLU A 172 34.31 19.99 -6.49
C GLU A 172 33.14 19.14 -5.93
N GLU A 173 32.16 18.74 -6.75
CA GLU A 173 30.98 18.00 -6.28
C GLU A 173 31.25 16.48 -6.12
N ALA A 174 32.21 15.90 -6.86
CA ALA A 174 32.54 14.47 -6.78
C ALA A 174 33.31 14.12 -5.49
N GLU A 175 34.16 15.02 -5.00
CA GLU A 175 34.87 14.83 -3.72
C GLU A 175 33.96 15.05 -2.50
N GLU A 176 32.95 15.93 -2.59
CA GLU A 176 31.96 16.15 -1.53
C GLU A 176 30.90 15.04 -1.45
N GLU A 177 30.66 14.27 -2.52
CA GLU A 177 29.72 13.13 -2.54
C GLU A 177 30.32 11.91 -1.81
N LEU A 178 31.60 11.61 -2.05
CA LEU A 178 32.38 10.60 -1.29
C LEU A 178 32.49 10.94 0.21
N LEU A 179 32.62 12.22 0.56
CA LEU A 179 32.67 12.68 1.95
C LEU A 179 31.30 12.70 2.65
N ASN A 180 30.20 12.88 1.91
CA ASN A 180 28.85 12.96 2.49
C ASN A 180 28.22 11.57 2.73
N GLU A 181 28.50 10.58 1.88
CA GLU A 181 28.11 9.17 2.15
C GLU A 181 28.82 8.63 3.40
N MET A 182 30.07 9.04 3.63
CA MET A 182 30.88 8.61 4.78
C MET A 182 30.64 9.40 6.08
N LYS A 183 29.76 10.40 6.06
CA LYS A 183 29.46 11.28 7.21
C LYS A 183 28.07 11.06 7.79
N GLY A 184 27.08 10.70 6.97
CA GLY A 184 25.75 10.29 7.45
C GLY A 184 25.74 8.94 8.18
N VAL A 185 26.77 8.11 7.96
CA VAL A 185 26.96 6.79 8.59
C VAL A 185 27.76 6.89 9.89
N ARG A 186 28.40 8.04 10.19
CA ARG A 186 29.41 8.14 11.26
C ARG A 186 28.85 8.52 12.64
N GLU A 187 27.61 8.99 12.73
CA GLU A 187 27.07 9.56 13.98
C GLU A 187 26.40 8.53 14.92
N GLU A 188 26.18 7.28 14.50
CA GLU A 188 25.58 6.25 15.39
C GLU A 188 26.32 4.89 15.42
N ILE A 189 27.45 4.76 14.71
CA ILE A 189 28.35 3.60 14.82
C ILE A 189 29.40 3.90 15.89
N VAL A 190 28.98 3.99 17.15
CA VAL A 190 29.91 4.24 18.26
C VAL A 190 30.02 2.97 19.09
N GLY A 191 31.16 2.29 18.97
CA GLY A 191 31.54 1.22 19.90
C GLY A 191 32.68 0.35 19.41
N TYR A 192 32.38 -0.59 18.51
CA TYR A 192 33.24 -1.77 18.30
C TYR A 192 33.82 -1.93 16.89
N THR A 193 33.16 -1.41 15.85
CA THR A 193 33.52 -1.68 14.44
C THR A 193 34.52 -0.70 13.83
N ASN A 194 34.67 0.49 14.41
CA ASN A 194 35.67 1.44 13.96
C ASN A 194 37.10 0.91 14.18
N ASP A 195 37.34 0.05 15.17
CA ASP A 195 38.70 -0.42 15.48
C ASP A 195 39.23 -1.43 14.45
N LEU A 196 38.44 -2.45 14.09
CA LEU A 196 38.85 -3.46 13.10
C LEU A 196 39.00 -2.85 11.70
N VAL A 197 38.00 -2.10 11.23
CA VAL A 197 38.05 -1.47 9.90
C VAL A 197 39.21 -0.47 9.81
N GLN A 198 39.47 0.29 10.87
CA GLN A 198 40.62 1.22 10.91
C GLN A 198 41.95 0.47 10.91
N ARG A 199 42.07 -0.65 11.65
CA ARG A 199 43.27 -1.51 11.62
C ARG A 199 43.47 -2.16 10.25
N MET A 200 42.41 -2.59 9.58
CA MET A 200 42.46 -3.11 8.21
C MET A 200 42.95 -2.04 7.22
N SER A 201 42.42 -0.81 7.33
CA SER A 201 42.84 0.30 6.47
C SER A 201 44.31 0.72 6.66
N THR A 202 44.88 0.52 7.86
CA THR A 202 46.29 0.83 8.15
C THR A 202 47.26 -0.32 7.91
N ALA A 203 46.77 -1.54 7.66
CA ALA A 203 47.62 -2.70 7.48
C ALA A 203 48.29 -2.67 6.09
N GLU A 204 49.62 -2.55 6.09
CA GLU A 204 50.43 -2.53 4.87
C GLU A 204 51.23 -3.82 4.68
N GLY A 205 51.59 -4.51 5.77
CA GLY A 205 52.38 -5.74 5.73
C GLY A 205 51.56 -7.03 5.63
N LEU A 206 52.07 -8.02 4.89
CA LEU A 206 51.48 -9.37 4.76
C LEU A 206 51.19 -10.05 6.12
N MET A 207 52.12 -9.93 7.08
CA MET A 207 51.95 -10.51 8.42
C MET A 207 50.89 -9.78 9.26
N GLU A 208 50.68 -8.48 9.02
CA GLU A 208 49.66 -7.69 9.70
C GLU A 208 48.28 -8.06 9.18
N ILE A 209 48.13 -8.17 7.85
CA ILE A 209 46.89 -8.62 7.21
C ILE A 209 46.49 -10.01 7.70
N ARG A 210 47.44 -10.93 7.81
CA ARG A 210 47.18 -12.31 8.28
C ARG A 210 46.73 -12.37 9.74
N GLN A 211 47.18 -11.44 10.60
CA GLN A 211 46.72 -11.38 11.99
C GLN A 211 45.25 -10.93 12.12
N LEU A 212 44.71 -10.26 11.10
CA LEU A 212 43.32 -9.78 11.09
C LEU A 212 42.31 -10.84 10.64
N PHE A 213 42.74 -11.96 10.06
CA PHE A 213 41.82 -13.00 9.55
C PHE A 213 40.85 -13.57 10.60
N PRO A 214 41.29 -13.93 11.83
CA PRO A 214 40.37 -14.40 12.86
C PRO A 214 39.36 -13.34 13.29
N GLU A 215 39.73 -12.06 13.20
CA GLU A 215 38.87 -10.93 13.58
C GLU A 215 37.84 -10.64 12.49
N ILE A 216 38.22 -10.75 11.21
CA ILE A 216 37.30 -10.65 10.07
C ILE A 216 36.27 -11.78 10.11
N ASP A 217 36.73 -13.01 10.36
CA ASP A 217 35.85 -14.18 10.51
C ASP A 217 34.89 -14.04 11.70
N GLY A 218 35.42 -13.60 12.86
CA GLY A 218 34.62 -13.33 14.06
C GLY A 218 33.54 -12.29 13.80
N GLU A 219 33.89 -11.18 13.13
CA GLU A 219 32.95 -10.10 12.82
C GLU A 219 31.85 -10.53 11.82
N LEU A 220 32.20 -11.31 10.79
CA LEU A 220 31.20 -11.87 9.86
C LEU A 220 30.27 -12.87 10.54
N ASN A 221 30.80 -13.69 11.45
CA ASN A 221 30.02 -14.62 12.26
C ASN A 221 29.11 -13.88 13.26
N ASP A 222 29.59 -12.80 13.89
CA ASP A 222 28.79 -11.96 14.79
C ASP A 222 27.61 -11.31 14.06
N ILE A 223 27.81 -10.85 12.82
CA ILE A 223 26.72 -10.33 11.97
C ILE A 223 25.71 -11.44 11.67
N ALA A 224 26.16 -12.63 11.29
CA ALA A 224 25.29 -13.75 10.97
C ALA A 224 24.50 -14.25 12.20
N GLU A 225 25.15 -14.35 13.36
CA GLU A 225 24.53 -14.74 14.63
C GLU A 225 23.51 -13.70 15.07
N SER A 226 23.86 -12.42 15.02
CA SER A 226 22.94 -11.33 15.38
C SER A 226 21.71 -11.28 14.48
N LEU A 227 21.89 -11.50 13.17
CA LEU A 227 20.79 -11.61 12.21
C LEU A 227 19.87 -12.80 12.52
N SER A 228 20.46 -13.96 12.84
CA SER A 228 19.72 -15.17 13.20
C SER A 228 18.92 -15.01 14.50
N VAL A 229 19.52 -14.40 15.53
CA VAL A 229 18.84 -14.07 16.79
C VAL A 229 17.68 -13.13 16.54
N LEU A 230 17.92 -12.07 15.75
CA LEU A 230 16.88 -11.09 15.44
C LEU A 230 15.70 -11.74 14.69
N ASN A 231 15.99 -12.57 13.69
CA ASN A 231 14.97 -13.30 12.95
C ASN A 231 14.19 -14.26 13.86
N ALA A 232 14.89 -14.99 14.74
CA ALA A 232 14.25 -15.89 15.69
C ALA A 232 13.34 -15.17 16.70
N ASP A 233 13.67 -13.93 17.08
CA ASP A 233 12.82 -13.12 17.96
C ASP A 233 11.49 -12.75 17.28
N TYR A 234 11.52 -12.34 16.01
CA TYR A 234 10.28 -12.00 15.27
C TYR A 234 9.42 -13.23 14.95
N VAL A 235 10.01 -14.41 14.80
CA VAL A 235 9.26 -15.68 14.68
C VAL A 235 8.47 -15.99 15.97
N ARG A 236 8.95 -15.54 17.15
CA ARG A 236 8.27 -15.78 18.43
C ARG A 236 7.16 -14.78 18.70
N SER A 237 7.38 -13.51 18.36
CA SER A 237 6.43 -12.44 18.61
C SER A 237 6.71 -11.23 17.74
N LEU A 238 5.64 -10.58 17.29
CA LEU A 238 5.70 -9.22 16.77
C LEU A 238 6.29 -8.28 17.83
N LYS A 239 6.89 -7.17 17.40
CA LYS A 239 7.46 -6.18 18.31
C LYS A 239 6.73 -4.83 18.21
N PRO A 240 6.69 -4.04 19.30
CA PRO A 240 6.18 -2.68 19.25
C PRO A 240 6.98 -1.81 18.27
N LEU A 241 6.32 -0.81 17.67
CA LEU A 241 6.93 0.10 16.69
C LEU A 241 8.30 0.66 17.12
N SER A 242 8.47 1.06 18.38
CA SER A 242 9.75 1.61 18.87
C SER A 242 10.87 0.58 18.79
N GLN A 243 10.59 -0.66 19.18
CA GLN A 243 11.58 -1.73 19.16
C GLN A 243 11.86 -2.20 17.72
N ALA A 244 10.84 -2.23 16.86
CA ALA A 244 11.02 -2.48 15.44
C ALA A 244 11.87 -1.42 14.73
N GLN A 245 11.75 -0.15 15.13
CA GLN A 245 12.59 0.94 14.62
C GLN A 245 14.06 0.80 15.08
N ASP A 246 14.28 0.38 16.34
CA ASP A 246 15.61 0.10 16.85
C ASP A 246 16.26 -1.09 16.12
N ASP A 247 15.49 -2.14 15.87
CA ASP A 247 15.93 -3.32 15.11
C ASP A 247 16.22 -2.98 13.64
N LEU A 248 15.39 -2.13 13.02
CA LEU A 248 15.64 -1.61 11.67
C LEU A 248 16.96 -0.83 11.59
N LYS A 249 17.28 -0.08 12.64
CA LYS A 249 18.57 0.63 12.77
C LYS A 249 19.72 -0.36 12.99
N ALA A 250 19.54 -1.41 13.78
CA ALA A 250 20.52 -2.47 13.96
C ALA A 250 20.83 -3.20 12.64
N LEU A 251 19.80 -3.57 11.86
CA LEU A 251 19.94 -4.18 10.54
C LEU A 251 20.69 -3.28 9.54
N LYS A 252 20.40 -1.96 9.53
CA LYS A 252 21.18 -0.98 8.74
C LYS A 252 22.64 -0.96 9.18
N GLY A 253 22.89 -1.08 10.48
CA GLY A 253 24.21 -1.24 11.06
C GLY A 253 24.93 -2.48 10.56
N PHE A 254 24.26 -3.65 10.55
CA PHE A 254 24.81 -4.89 10.02
C PHE A 254 25.14 -4.78 8.53
N GLN A 255 24.25 -4.20 7.75
CA GLN A 255 24.48 -3.98 6.32
C GLN A 255 25.68 -3.07 6.05
N ALA A 256 25.83 -1.99 6.83
CA ALA A 256 26.96 -1.08 6.73
C ALA A 256 28.28 -1.74 7.13
N ARG A 257 28.30 -2.48 8.26
CA ARG A 257 29.47 -3.25 8.71
C ARG A 257 29.93 -4.25 7.66
N ARG A 258 29.00 -5.05 7.13
CA ARG A 258 29.23 -6.00 6.03
C ARG A 258 29.88 -5.33 4.81
N LYS A 259 29.30 -4.22 4.33
CA LYS A 259 29.81 -3.48 3.15
C LYS A 259 31.24 -2.95 3.37
N LEU A 260 31.52 -2.43 4.56
CA LEU A 260 32.86 -1.94 4.91
C LEU A 260 33.89 -3.08 4.93
N LEU A 261 33.55 -4.21 5.57
CA LEU A 261 34.42 -5.38 5.62
C LEU A 261 34.71 -5.94 4.23
N GLU A 262 33.70 -6.02 3.38
CA GLU A 262 33.85 -6.47 2.00
C GLU A 262 34.81 -5.56 1.22
N ALA A 263 34.63 -4.25 1.30
CA ALA A 263 35.48 -3.28 0.60
C ALA A 263 36.95 -3.37 1.07
N GLU A 264 37.20 -3.53 2.37
CA GLU A 264 38.56 -3.71 2.88
C GLU A 264 39.16 -5.08 2.50
N CYS A 265 38.36 -6.15 2.48
CA CYS A 265 38.80 -7.46 2.00
C CYS A 265 39.12 -7.44 0.49
N GLU A 266 38.36 -6.70 -0.31
CA GLU A 266 38.67 -6.51 -1.73
C GLU A 266 40.01 -5.77 -1.94
N LYS A 267 40.31 -4.77 -1.10
CA LYS A 267 41.62 -4.09 -1.13
C LYS A 267 42.78 -5.05 -0.85
N PHE A 268 42.64 -5.90 0.17
CA PHE A 268 43.65 -6.91 0.50
C PHE A 268 43.85 -7.96 -0.60
N SER A 269 42.82 -8.24 -1.41
CA SER A 269 42.90 -9.23 -2.49
C SER A 269 43.95 -8.90 -3.55
N SER A 270 44.32 -7.62 -3.69
CA SER A 270 45.41 -7.17 -4.57
C SER A 270 46.82 -7.43 -4.02
N LYS A 271 46.95 -7.68 -2.71
CA LYS A 271 48.23 -7.78 -1.98
C LYS A 271 48.60 -9.21 -1.59
N LEU A 272 47.67 -10.17 -1.69
CA LEU A 272 47.85 -11.56 -1.25
C LEU A 272 47.92 -12.52 -2.45
N ASP A 273 48.62 -13.64 -2.28
CA ASP A 273 48.64 -14.76 -3.23
C ASP A 273 48.37 -16.11 -2.51
N GLY A 274 48.23 -17.18 -3.31
CA GLY A 274 48.11 -18.56 -2.80
C GLY A 274 46.95 -18.80 -1.83
N ASP A 275 47.26 -19.47 -0.71
CA ASP A 275 46.28 -19.92 0.29
C ASP A 275 45.64 -18.75 1.05
N GLU A 276 46.38 -17.66 1.26
CA GLU A 276 45.91 -16.48 2.00
C GLU A 276 44.84 -15.72 1.19
N LEU A 277 45.02 -15.66 -0.13
CA LEU A 277 44.01 -15.14 -1.06
C LEU A 277 42.75 -16.03 -1.10
N ALA A 278 42.91 -17.36 -0.98
CA ALA A 278 41.77 -18.27 -0.94
C ALA A 278 40.91 -18.07 0.32
N ILE A 279 41.54 -17.88 1.48
CA ILE A 279 40.85 -17.54 2.75
C ILE A 279 40.09 -16.22 2.60
N LEU A 280 40.74 -15.18 2.06
CA LEU A 280 40.13 -13.87 1.88
C LEU A 280 38.93 -13.90 0.90
N ARG A 281 39.02 -14.67 -0.19
CA ARG A 281 37.89 -14.91 -1.10
C ARG A 281 36.72 -15.60 -0.41
N SER A 282 36.98 -16.49 0.55
CA SER A 282 35.94 -17.09 1.38
C SER A 282 35.22 -16.05 2.23
N PHE A 283 35.93 -15.11 2.86
CA PHE A 283 35.32 -14.01 3.62
C PHE A 283 34.47 -13.10 2.74
N ILE A 284 34.96 -12.74 1.54
CA ILE A 284 34.18 -11.96 0.57
C ILE A 284 32.90 -12.72 0.18
N HIS A 285 33.00 -14.02 -0.06
CA HIS A 285 31.83 -14.84 -0.40
C HIS A 285 30.82 -14.93 0.74
N GLN A 286 31.27 -15.14 1.98
CA GLN A 286 30.42 -15.14 3.17
C GLN A 286 29.73 -13.79 3.36
N SER A 287 30.47 -12.69 3.21
CA SER A 287 29.93 -11.33 3.24
C SER A 287 28.81 -11.15 2.21
N ARG A 288 29.05 -11.50 0.95
CA ARG A 288 28.04 -11.42 -0.13
C ARG A 288 26.84 -12.33 0.10
N SER A 289 27.04 -13.51 0.71
CA SER A 289 25.94 -14.41 1.05
C SER A 289 24.99 -13.83 2.12
N LEU A 290 25.47 -12.91 2.97
CA LEU A 290 24.65 -12.23 3.97
C LEU A 290 23.86 -11.05 3.39
N GLU A 291 24.18 -10.59 2.17
CA GLU A 291 23.56 -9.41 1.56
C GLU A 291 22.07 -9.58 1.32
N GLY A 292 21.66 -10.69 0.69
CA GLY A 292 20.25 -10.99 0.39
C GLY A 292 19.40 -11.05 1.67
N PRO A 293 19.72 -11.94 2.63
CA PRO A 293 18.95 -12.08 3.86
C PRO A 293 18.82 -10.79 4.68
N ILE A 294 19.88 -9.97 4.73
CA ILE A 294 19.83 -8.67 5.43
C ILE A 294 18.95 -7.68 4.67
N GLN A 295 19.05 -7.63 3.34
CA GLN A 295 18.29 -6.70 2.51
C GLN A 295 16.79 -7.02 2.49
N ASP A 296 16.43 -8.30 2.33
CA ASP A 296 15.05 -8.75 2.33
C ASP A 296 14.37 -8.39 3.67
N PHE A 297 15.03 -8.71 4.79
CA PHE A 297 14.52 -8.37 6.11
C PHE A 297 14.46 -6.85 6.34
N LEU A 298 15.43 -6.08 5.85
CA LEU A 298 15.39 -4.62 5.90
C LEU A 298 14.20 -4.03 5.17
N ASP A 299 13.88 -4.55 3.99
CA ASP A 299 12.80 -4.02 3.16
C ASP A 299 11.42 -4.38 3.72
N GLU A 300 11.25 -5.62 4.17
CA GLU A 300 10.00 -6.07 4.82
C GLU A 300 9.75 -5.36 6.15
N LEU A 301 10.76 -5.28 7.03
CA LEU A 301 10.63 -4.58 8.31
C LEU A 301 10.38 -3.08 8.11
N ARG A 302 11.06 -2.44 7.13
CA ARG A 302 10.83 -1.04 6.81
C ARG A 302 9.40 -0.81 6.35
N LYS A 303 8.90 -1.66 5.45
CA LYS A 303 7.54 -1.56 4.95
C LYS A 303 6.53 -1.63 6.11
N GLU A 304 6.64 -2.64 6.98
CA GLU A 304 5.72 -2.77 8.11
C GLU A 304 5.85 -1.63 9.15
N VAL A 305 7.05 -1.09 9.35
CA VAL A 305 7.27 0.10 10.19
C VAL A 305 6.57 1.32 9.58
N ASP A 306 6.71 1.55 8.27
CA ASP A 306 6.07 2.66 7.57
C ASP A 306 4.54 2.51 7.56
N ASP A 307 4.04 1.29 7.36
CA ASP A 307 2.61 0.95 7.41
C ASP A 307 2.03 1.20 8.82
N GLU A 308 2.74 0.85 9.89
CA GLU A 308 2.33 1.14 11.27
C GLU A 308 2.35 2.65 11.59
N ILE A 309 3.32 3.40 11.09
CA ILE A 309 3.35 4.86 11.22
C ILE A 309 2.15 5.48 10.48
N ALA A 310 1.84 5.00 9.28
CA ALA A 310 0.69 5.45 8.52
C ALA A 310 -0.63 5.12 9.23
N LEU A 311 -0.74 3.92 9.83
CA LEU A 311 -1.89 3.50 10.61
C LEU A 311 -2.12 4.43 11.81
N ARG A 312 -1.07 4.73 12.59
CA ARG A 312 -1.15 5.66 13.74
C ARG A 312 -1.57 7.06 13.32
N ARG A 313 -1.01 7.57 12.22
CA ARG A 313 -1.38 8.88 11.67
C ARG A 313 -2.85 8.92 11.24
N ASN A 314 -3.34 7.86 10.58
CA ASN A 314 -4.75 7.77 10.20
C ASN A 314 -5.66 7.79 11.44
N TYR A 315 -5.33 7.00 12.46
CA TYR A 315 -6.03 7.02 13.74
C TYR A 315 -6.08 8.42 14.38
N GLU A 316 -4.96 9.13 14.42
CA GLU A 316 -4.89 10.48 14.97
C GLU A 316 -5.74 11.48 14.17
N ASN A 317 -5.73 11.37 12.83
CA ASN A 317 -6.57 12.19 11.95
C ASN A 317 -8.06 11.96 12.20
N ILE A 318 -8.50 10.70 12.22
CA ILE A 318 -9.90 10.33 12.51
C ILE A 318 -10.33 10.88 13.87
N MET A 319 -9.48 10.74 14.89
CA MET A 319 -9.76 11.28 16.22
C MET A 319 -9.88 12.81 16.22
N MET A 320 -9.01 13.52 15.49
CA MET A 320 -9.10 14.99 15.38
C MET A 320 -10.38 15.42 14.64
N GLU A 321 -10.70 14.79 13.51
CA GLU A 321 -11.90 15.10 12.72
C GLU A 321 -13.18 14.77 13.49
N LEU A 322 -13.23 13.64 14.21
CA LEU A 322 -14.37 13.30 15.07
C LEU A 322 -14.55 14.27 16.24
N ASN A 323 -13.46 14.73 16.86
CA ASN A 323 -13.54 15.76 17.91
C ASN A 323 -14.05 17.08 17.34
N ARG A 324 -13.52 17.52 16.19
CA ARG A 324 -13.97 18.73 15.50
C ARG A 324 -15.45 18.65 15.14
N LEU A 325 -15.88 17.52 14.56
CA LEU A 325 -17.27 17.29 14.19
C LEU A 325 -18.18 17.27 15.42
N ASN A 326 -17.76 16.61 16.50
CA ASN A 326 -18.50 16.62 17.77
C ASN A 326 -18.63 18.04 18.36
N ASP A 327 -17.59 18.86 18.28
CA ASP A 327 -17.60 20.26 18.74
C ASP A 327 -18.52 21.12 17.85
N ASP A 328 -18.44 21.00 16.52
CA ASP A 328 -19.28 21.71 15.56
C ASP A 328 -20.77 21.41 15.77
N VAL A 329 -21.09 20.12 16.01
CA VAL A 329 -22.43 19.63 16.34
C VAL A 329 -22.89 20.16 17.71
N SER A 330 -22.04 20.03 18.73
CA SER A 330 -22.37 20.40 20.12
C SER A 330 -22.59 21.90 20.29
N HIS A 331 -21.85 22.73 19.54
CA HIS A 331 -22.00 24.18 19.59
C HIS A 331 -23.17 24.72 18.76
N ARG A 332 -23.95 23.86 18.07
CA ARG A 332 -24.90 24.26 17.02
C ARG A 332 -24.28 25.35 16.14
N ALA A 333 -22.98 25.22 15.86
CA ALA A 333 -22.36 26.09 14.88
C ALA A 333 -23.20 25.93 13.62
N LYS A 334 -23.57 27.04 12.99
CA LYS A 334 -24.34 27.02 11.74
C LYS A 334 -23.45 26.47 10.60
N SER A 335 -22.78 25.35 10.81
CA SER A 335 -22.18 24.62 9.71
C SER A 335 -23.35 24.17 8.84
N VAL A 336 -23.20 24.44 7.56
CA VAL A 336 -24.24 24.08 6.61
C VAL A 336 -24.32 22.56 6.64
N VAL A 337 -25.51 21.97 6.63
CA VAL A 337 -25.71 20.50 6.62
C VAL A 337 -24.83 19.81 5.55
N SER A 338 -24.55 20.51 4.46
CA SER A 338 -23.60 20.10 3.42
C SER A 338 -22.14 19.95 3.89
N GLU A 339 -21.66 20.84 4.77
CA GLU A 339 -20.33 20.75 5.40
C GLU A 339 -20.26 19.57 6.37
N MET A 340 -21.31 19.36 7.19
CA MET A 340 -21.41 18.20 8.08
C MET A 340 -21.44 16.89 7.30
N ARG A 341 -22.18 16.85 6.18
CA ARG A 341 -22.23 15.71 5.27
C ARG A 341 -20.85 15.38 4.71
N GLN A 342 -20.12 16.40 4.23
CA GLN A 342 -18.76 16.20 3.71
C GLN A 342 -17.78 15.72 4.79
N GLN A 343 -17.87 16.25 6.01
CA GLN A 343 -17.05 15.82 7.14
C GLN A 343 -17.35 14.36 7.53
N VAL A 344 -18.62 13.96 7.56
CA VAL A 344 -19.03 12.58 7.80
C VAL A 344 -18.52 11.64 6.71
N GLU A 345 -18.60 12.03 5.44
CA GLU A 345 -18.07 11.25 4.32
C GLU A 345 -16.56 11.08 4.37
N ASN A 346 -15.83 12.11 4.80
CA ASN A 346 -14.39 12.03 5.00
C ASN A 346 -14.06 11.05 6.14
N VAL A 347 -14.76 11.12 7.27
CA VAL A 347 -14.59 10.19 8.39
C VAL A 347 -14.93 8.76 7.97
N GLU A 348 -15.98 8.55 7.18
CA GLU A 348 -16.35 7.24 6.64
C GLU A 348 -15.23 6.66 5.75
N ALA A 349 -14.65 7.47 4.86
CA ALA A 349 -13.53 7.07 4.00
C ALA A 349 -12.25 6.76 4.81
N GLU A 350 -11.92 7.58 5.81
CA GLU A 350 -10.77 7.34 6.70
C GLU A 350 -10.97 6.09 7.56
N LEU A 351 -12.20 5.82 8.03
CA LEU A 351 -12.54 4.59 8.75
C LEU A 351 -12.44 3.35 7.84
N ALA A 352 -12.85 3.45 6.58
CA ALA A 352 -12.68 2.36 5.61
C ALA A 352 -11.18 2.08 5.36
N LEU A 353 -10.37 3.13 5.23
CA LEU A 353 -8.92 3.02 5.15
C LEU A 353 -8.33 2.38 6.42
N LEU A 354 -8.79 2.78 7.61
CA LEU A 354 -8.34 2.23 8.88
C LEU A 354 -8.66 0.73 8.97
N ARG A 355 -9.86 0.31 8.56
CA ARG A 355 -10.25 -1.11 8.47
C ARG A 355 -9.31 -1.87 7.54
N ALA A 356 -9.07 -1.35 6.34
CA ALA A 356 -8.16 -1.98 5.38
C ALA A 356 -6.72 -2.10 5.91
N GLN A 357 -6.22 -1.06 6.60
CA GLN A 357 -4.88 -1.07 7.20
C GLN A 357 -4.78 -2.04 8.39
N CYS A 358 -5.84 -2.19 9.20
CA CYS A 358 -5.87 -3.16 10.29
C CYS A 358 -5.96 -4.61 9.79
N SER A 359 -6.62 -4.85 8.65
CA SER A 359 -6.77 -6.20 8.08
C SER A 359 -5.50 -6.74 7.38
N GLN A 360 -4.44 -5.95 7.26
CA GLN A 360 -3.18 -6.41 6.69
C GLN A 360 -2.48 -7.38 7.64
N CYS A 361 -2.07 -8.54 7.12
CA CYS A 361 -1.26 -9.50 7.86
C CYS A 361 0.11 -8.89 8.18
N ARG A 362 0.59 -9.06 9.41
CA ARG A 362 1.86 -8.52 9.89
C ARG A 362 2.75 -9.62 10.42
N ASN A 363 4.03 -9.56 10.05
CA ASN A 363 5.04 -10.55 10.40
C ASN A 363 6.10 -9.99 11.36
N TYR A 364 6.22 -8.67 11.47
CA TYR A 364 7.26 -8.01 12.26
C TYR A 364 6.71 -7.02 13.29
N VAL A 365 5.80 -6.12 12.89
CA VAL A 365 5.39 -4.98 13.73
C VAL A 365 3.99 -5.18 14.32
N GLU A 366 3.88 -5.06 15.64
CA GLU A 366 2.59 -5.10 16.35
C GLU A 366 1.64 -4.00 15.86
N ASN A 367 0.36 -4.35 15.73
CA ASN A 367 -0.70 -3.38 15.48
C ASN A 367 -1.01 -2.62 16.79
N SER A 368 -0.68 -1.34 16.87
CA SER A 368 -0.94 -0.56 18.09
C SER A 368 -2.39 -0.16 18.31
N ILE A 369 -3.27 -0.41 17.33
CA ILE A 369 -4.70 -0.09 17.38
C ILE A 369 -5.52 -1.29 17.83
N GLU A 370 -5.15 -2.48 17.38
CA GLU A 370 -5.71 -3.75 17.80
C GLU A 370 -4.84 -4.31 18.93
N GLU A 371 -5.16 -3.97 20.17
CA GLU A 371 -4.42 -4.44 21.34
C GLU A 371 -4.44 -5.97 21.42
N SER A 372 -3.35 -6.60 21.01
CA SER A 372 -3.13 -8.05 21.05
C SER A 372 -2.36 -8.47 22.30
N SER A 373 -2.74 -7.96 23.49
CA SER A 373 -2.09 -8.37 24.75
C SER A 373 -3.08 -8.93 25.77
N PRO A 374 -2.93 -10.20 26.20
CA PRO A 374 -3.81 -10.84 27.18
C PRO A 374 -3.62 -10.33 28.63
N THR A 375 -2.81 -9.28 28.83
CA THR A 375 -2.49 -8.72 30.17
C THR A 375 -2.88 -7.26 30.36
N ALA A 376 -3.46 -6.61 29.34
CA ALA A 376 -3.95 -5.25 29.47
C ALA A 376 -5.28 -5.20 30.22
N SER A 377 -5.41 -4.25 31.15
CA SER A 377 -6.65 -3.97 31.88
C SER A 377 -7.82 -3.72 30.92
N PRO A 378 -9.10 -3.99 31.27
CA PRO A 378 -10.27 -3.97 30.37
C PRO A 378 -10.66 -2.60 29.78
N GLY A 379 -9.76 -1.61 29.82
CA GLY A 379 -9.96 -0.23 29.41
C GLY A 379 -9.70 0.04 27.93
N GLY A 380 -10.41 -0.67 27.04
CA GLY A 380 -10.76 -0.21 25.69
C GLY A 380 -9.62 0.01 24.68
N SER A 381 -9.44 -0.97 23.79
CA SER A 381 -8.71 -0.83 22.53
C SER A 381 -8.99 0.52 21.85
N ARG A 382 -7.95 1.10 21.25
CA ARG A 382 -8.05 2.35 20.46
C ARG A 382 -9.14 2.26 19.37
N ARG A 383 -9.34 1.08 18.79
CA ARG A 383 -10.45 0.79 17.87
C ARG A 383 -11.81 0.98 18.54
N LYS A 384 -12.00 0.44 19.74
CA LYS A 384 -13.23 0.63 20.55
C LYS A 384 -13.49 2.11 20.84
N ARG A 385 -12.45 2.90 21.08
CA ARG A 385 -12.57 4.35 21.29
C ARG A 385 -13.09 5.07 20.05
N ILE A 386 -12.53 4.80 18.87
CA ILE A 386 -13.01 5.38 17.61
C ILE A 386 -14.47 4.98 17.38
N ILE A 387 -14.79 3.69 17.50
CA ILE A 387 -16.15 3.17 17.30
C ILE A 387 -17.17 3.90 18.19
N LEU A 388 -16.88 4.03 19.49
CA LEU A 388 -17.74 4.74 20.43
C LEU A 388 -17.89 6.22 20.08
N MET A 389 -16.82 6.88 19.65
CA MET A 389 -16.86 8.29 19.24
C MET A 389 -17.66 8.48 17.95
N VAL A 390 -17.50 7.61 16.95
CA VAL A 390 -18.28 7.67 15.71
C VAL A 390 -19.76 7.48 16.03
N SER A 391 -20.12 6.42 16.76
CA SER A 391 -21.53 6.16 17.11
C SER A 391 -22.16 7.34 17.87
N ARG A 392 -21.44 7.91 18.85
CA ARG A 392 -21.89 9.10 19.58
C ARG A 392 -22.08 10.31 18.67
N THR A 393 -21.09 10.63 17.84
CA THR A 393 -21.14 11.79 16.94
C THR A 393 -22.25 11.64 15.91
N VAL A 394 -22.38 10.46 15.30
CA VAL A 394 -23.43 10.13 14.31
C VAL A 394 -24.82 10.24 14.93
N THR A 395 -25.02 9.66 16.12
CA THR A 395 -26.29 9.78 16.86
C THR A 395 -26.64 11.25 17.15
N THR A 396 -25.63 12.07 17.50
CA THR A 396 -25.85 13.49 17.77
C THR A 396 -26.18 14.27 16.49
N ILE A 397 -25.57 13.92 15.36
CA ILE A 397 -25.90 14.51 14.04
C ILE A 397 -27.31 14.12 13.62
N ILE A 398 -27.72 12.85 13.81
CA ILE A 398 -29.10 12.39 13.53
C ILE A 398 -30.10 13.26 14.31
N GLN A 399 -29.85 13.51 15.59
CA GLN A 399 -30.71 14.40 16.41
C GLN A 399 -30.76 15.84 15.87
N VAL A 400 -29.63 16.39 15.41
CA VAL A 400 -29.60 17.74 14.80
C VAL A 400 -30.37 17.77 13.48
N VAL A 401 -30.26 16.73 12.65
CA VAL A 401 -31.00 16.60 11.39
C VAL A 401 -32.50 16.45 11.66
N GLU A 402 -32.91 15.68 12.67
CA GLU A 402 -34.31 15.57 13.10
C GLU A 402 -34.87 16.90 13.63
N ASP A 403 -34.08 17.63 14.42
CA ASP A 403 -34.44 18.97 14.92
C ASP A 403 -34.65 19.97 13.75
N GLU A 404 -33.82 19.88 12.70
CA GLU A 404 -33.91 20.75 11.52
C GLU A 404 -35.09 20.37 10.62
N LEU A 405 -35.34 19.07 10.42
CA LEU A 405 -36.53 18.54 9.74
C LEU A 405 -37.83 19.01 10.42
N ARG A 406 -37.84 19.08 11.76
CA ARG A 406 -38.99 19.61 12.53
C ARG A 406 -39.16 21.14 12.39
N ARG A 407 -38.07 21.88 12.13
CA ARG A 407 -38.07 23.35 12.08
C ARG A 407 -38.31 23.93 10.68
N SER A 408 -37.92 23.23 9.61
CA SER A 408 -38.00 23.74 8.25
C SER A 408 -38.39 22.65 7.22
N PRO A 409 -39.66 22.18 7.21
CA PRO A 409 -40.18 21.33 6.15
C PRO A 409 -40.33 22.17 4.88
N GLY A 410 -39.31 22.16 4.03
CA GLY A 410 -39.20 22.97 2.83
C GLY A 410 -38.29 22.30 1.79
N SER A 411 -37.79 23.05 0.81
CA SER A 411 -37.08 22.52 -0.37
C SER A 411 -35.79 21.71 -0.13
N LYS A 412 -35.40 21.47 1.14
CA LYS A 412 -34.23 20.68 1.57
C LYS A 412 -34.61 19.40 2.34
N GLU A 413 -35.91 19.12 2.50
CA GLU A 413 -36.42 17.97 3.27
C GLU A 413 -35.94 16.63 2.72
N LYS A 414 -35.94 16.48 1.38
CA LYS A 414 -35.42 15.29 0.72
C LYS A 414 -33.92 15.08 1.02
N ASP A 415 -33.11 16.12 0.88
CA ASP A 415 -31.66 16.05 1.13
C ASP A 415 -31.35 15.74 2.61
N LEU A 416 -32.20 16.17 3.54
CA LEU A 416 -32.07 15.89 4.98
C LEU A 416 -32.47 14.44 5.33
N LEU A 417 -33.54 13.91 4.70
CA LEU A 417 -33.94 12.51 4.84
C LEU A 417 -32.88 11.58 4.26
N ASP A 418 -32.35 11.89 3.07
CA ASP A 418 -31.27 11.12 2.45
C ASP A 418 -29.99 11.16 3.32
N PHE A 419 -29.71 12.29 4.00
CA PHE A 419 -28.58 12.37 4.93
C PHE A 419 -28.81 11.51 6.17
N ARG A 420 -30.02 11.56 6.73
CA ARG A 420 -30.40 10.79 7.92
C ARG A 420 -30.30 9.29 7.66
N GLN A 421 -30.83 8.81 6.52
CA GLN A 421 -30.75 7.41 6.16
C GLN A 421 -29.29 6.94 6.07
N LYS A 422 -28.41 7.73 5.44
CA LYS A 422 -26.97 7.42 5.37
C LYS A 422 -26.30 7.37 6.75
N LEU A 423 -26.67 8.26 7.67
CA LEU A 423 -26.18 8.24 9.05
C LEU A 423 -26.65 7.00 9.83
N GLU A 424 -27.90 6.59 9.63
CA GLU A 424 -28.46 5.37 10.22
C GLU A 424 -27.75 4.11 9.67
N GLU A 425 -27.55 4.02 8.36
CA GLU A 425 -26.77 2.96 7.71
C GLU A 425 -25.33 2.88 8.26
N MET A 426 -24.66 4.02 8.41
CA MET A 426 -23.32 4.08 9.01
C MET A 426 -23.33 3.61 10.47
N ASN A 427 -24.33 3.99 11.28
CA ASN A 427 -24.43 3.54 12.68
C ASN A 427 -24.67 2.03 12.78
N SER A 428 -25.53 1.47 11.93
CA SER A 428 -25.77 0.01 11.86
C SER A 428 -24.52 -0.76 11.44
N SER A 429 -23.73 -0.24 10.48
CA SER A 429 -22.47 -0.86 10.05
C SER A 429 -21.38 -0.91 11.13
N ILE A 430 -21.52 -0.08 12.18
CA ILE A 430 -20.58 0.02 13.29
C ILE A 430 -21.00 -0.93 14.43
N GLU A 431 -22.30 -1.09 14.67
CA GLU A 431 -22.84 -2.00 15.70
C GLU A 431 -22.60 -3.48 15.36
N GLU A 432 -22.63 -3.88 14.07
CA GLU A 432 -22.38 -5.26 13.65
C GLU A 432 -20.94 -5.76 13.88
N GLY A 433 -19.98 -4.86 14.12
CA GLY A 433 -18.57 -5.18 14.37
C GLY A 433 -18.18 -5.31 15.85
N HIS A 434 -19.13 -5.26 16.79
CA HIS A 434 -18.86 -5.15 18.23
C HIS A 434 -19.00 -6.46 19.03
N ASP A 435 -19.49 -7.56 18.44
CA ASP A 435 -19.65 -8.83 19.17
C ASP A 435 -18.43 -9.77 19.07
N GLU A 436 -17.24 -9.27 19.41
CA GLU A 436 -16.15 -10.15 19.86
C GLU A 436 -16.38 -10.49 21.34
N LYS A 437 -17.35 -11.38 21.59
CA LYS A 437 -17.36 -12.15 22.85
C LYS A 437 -16.29 -13.22 22.71
N ASP A 438 -15.37 -13.31 23.67
CA ASP A 438 -14.39 -14.40 23.76
C ASP A 438 -15.06 -15.73 23.41
N ILE A 439 -14.42 -16.52 22.53
CA ILE A 439 -14.94 -17.83 22.09
C ILE A 439 -15.30 -18.71 23.30
N GLU A 440 -14.55 -18.60 24.40
CA GLU A 440 -14.81 -19.32 25.65
C GLU A 440 -16.09 -18.86 26.38
N VAL A 441 -16.41 -17.56 26.29
CA VAL A 441 -17.67 -16.97 26.80
C VAL A 441 -18.85 -17.37 25.93
N LEU A 442 -18.68 -17.39 24.59
CA LEU A 442 -19.70 -17.88 23.66
C LEU A 442 -20.01 -19.37 23.88
N ILE A 443 -18.98 -20.18 24.11
CA ILE A 443 -19.12 -21.61 24.42
C ILE A 443 -19.82 -21.82 25.77
N THR A 444 -19.52 -21.01 26.80
CA THR A 444 -20.22 -21.12 28.09
C THR A 444 -21.67 -20.65 28.03
N SER A 445 -21.96 -19.58 27.27
CA SER A 445 -23.33 -19.15 26.98
C SER A 445 -24.12 -20.23 26.24
N ALA A 446 -23.55 -20.83 25.19
CA ALA A 446 -24.18 -21.93 24.46
C ALA A 446 -24.45 -23.14 25.36
N ARG A 447 -23.53 -23.49 26.27
CA ARG A 447 -23.71 -24.60 27.22
C ARG A 447 -24.82 -24.34 28.24
N ASN A 448 -24.93 -23.11 28.74
CA ASN A 448 -26.00 -22.74 29.68
C ASN A 448 -27.36 -22.75 28.99
N LEU A 449 -27.40 -22.33 27.72
CA LEU A 449 -28.60 -22.36 26.90
C LEU A 449 -29.01 -23.80 26.56
N ASP A 450 -28.07 -24.67 26.19
CA ASP A 450 -28.29 -26.11 25.97
C ASP A 450 -28.89 -26.79 27.21
N GLU A 451 -28.36 -26.54 28.41
CA GLU A 451 -28.92 -27.09 29.65
C GLU A 451 -30.33 -26.58 29.97
N LYS A 452 -30.64 -25.31 29.67
CA LYS A 452 -32.00 -24.77 29.79
C LYS A 452 -32.95 -25.42 28.78
N LEU A 453 -32.51 -25.59 27.53
CA LEU A 453 -33.33 -26.12 26.44
C LEU A 453 -33.53 -27.63 26.51
N LYS A 454 -32.59 -28.39 27.07
CA LYS A 454 -32.76 -29.81 27.38
C LYS A 454 -33.96 -30.08 28.29
N SER A 455 -34.23 -29.17 29.23
CA SER A 455 -35.40 -29.30 30.10
C SER A 455 -36.71 -29.19 29.30
N LEU A 456 -36.77 -28.28 28.32
CA LEU A 456 -37.87 -28.10 27.37
C LEU A 456 -38.01 -29.28 26.40
N LEU A 457 -36.91 -29.75 25.81
CA LEU A 457 -36.90 -30.90 24.90
C LEU A 457 -37.32 -32.21 25.58
N SER A 458 -37.28 -32.27 26.92
CA SER A 458 -37.75 -33.42 27.71
C SER A 458 -39.20 -33.31 28.18
N CYS A 459 -39.90 -32.21 27.90
CA CYS A 459 -41.29 -32.01 28.29
C CYS A 459 -42.26 -32.75 27.37
N ASP A 460 -43.32 -33.32 27.95
CA ASP A 460 -44.46 -33.89 27.21
C ASP A 460 -45.53 -32.82 27.01
N PHE A 461 -45.52 -32.21 25.82
CA PHE A 461 -46.42 -31.10 25.45
C PHE A 461 -47.87 -31.54 25.22
N SER A 462 -48.13 -32.84 25.11
CA SER A 462 -49.46 -33.39 24.81
C SER A 462 -50.54 -33.07 25.86
N LYS A 463 -50.13 -32.69 27.09
CA LYS A 463 -51.03 -32.45 28.24
C LYS A 463 -51.00 -31.03 28.81
N GLN A 464 -50.15 -30.14 28.31
CA GLN A 464 -50.04 -28.77 28.83
C GLN A 464 -51.22 -27.90 28.39
N GLU A 465 -51.58 -26.89 29.17
CA GLU A 465 -52.62 -25.91 28.80
C GLU A 465 -52.12 -24.94 27.71
N LYS A 466 -53.03 -24.26 27.01
CA LYS A 466 -52.69 -23.42 25.84
C LYS A 466 -51.71 -22.29 26.22
N ASP A 467 -51.92 -21.64 27.36
CA ASP A 467 -51.07 -20.55 27.83
C ASP A 467 -49.66 -21.04 28.23
N GLU A 468 -49.55 -22.28 28.71
CA GLU A 468 -48.27 -22.93 29.03
C GLU A 468 -47.52 -23.34 27.74
N LEU A 469 -48.25 -23.74 26.70
CA LEU A 469 -47.70 -24.04 25.37
C LEU A 469 -47.18 -22.77 24.68
N GLU A 470 -47.92 -21.66 24.77
CA GLU A 470 -47.49 -20.36 24.23
C GLU A 470 -46.24 -19.84 24.96
N ALA A 471 -46.16 -19.98 26.29
CA ALA A 471 -44.96 -19.67 27.07
C ALA A 471 -43.76 -20.56 26.69
N SER A 472 -43.99 -21.87 26.47
CA SER A 472 -42.94 -22.80 26.06
C SER A 472 -42.43 -22.50 24.65
N LEU A 473 -43.32 -22.11 23.74
CA LEU A 473 -42.99 -21.67 22.38
C LEU A 473 -42.17 -20.37 22.39
N ALA A 474 -42.49 -19.43 23.28
CA ALA A 474 -41.71 -18.19 23.42
C ALA A 474 -40.28 -18.47 23.88
N ILE A 475 -40.08 -19.38 24.84
CA ILE A 475 -38.74 -19.77 25.33
C ILE A 475 -37.96 -20.54 24.26
N ALA A 476 -38.62 -21.40 23.48
CA ALA A 476 -37.98 -22.10 22.36
C ALA A 476 -37.48 -21.12 21.28
N ASN A 477 -38.34 -20.16 20.86
CA ASN A 477 -37.99 -19.14 19.89
C ASN A 477 -36.84 -18.22 20.38
N GLU A 478 -36.87 -17.79 21.65
CA GLU A 478 -35.80 -16.97 22.23
C GLU A 478 -34.47 -17.75 22.24
N GLY A 479 -34.49 -19.03 22.64
CA GLY A 479 -33.31 -19.88 22.61
C GLY A 479 -32.78 -20.18 21.21
N HIS A 480 -33.66 -20.35 20.22
CA HIS A 480 -33.30 -20.56 18.82
C HIS A 480 -32.58 -19.33 18.25
N VAL A 481 -33.12 -18.12 18.49
CA VAL A 481 -32.50 -16.85 18.04
C VAL A 481 -31.13 -16.64 18.68
N GLU A 482 -30.99 -16.91 19.98
CA GLU A 482 -29.70 -16.80 20.67
C GLU A 482 -28.66 -17.82 20.16
N LEU A 483 -29.05 -19.07 19.88
CA LEU A 483 -28.15 -20.09 19.31
C LEU A 483 -27.73 -19.75 17.88
N GLU A 484 -28.62 -19.25 17.04
CA GLU A 484 -28.26 -18.79 15.68
C GLU A 484 -27.29 -17.61 15.71
N HIS A 485 -27.48 -16.69 16.66
CA HIS A 485 -26.56 -15.58 16.86
C HIS A 485 -25.16 -16.09 17.26
N ILE A 486 -25.07 -17.03 18.22
CA ILE A 486 -23.80 -17.64 18.63
C ILE A 486 -23.15 -18.41 17.46
N LEU A 487 -23.92 -19.18 16.69
CA LEU A 487 -23.43 -19.93 15.53
C LEU A 487 -22.82 -19.01 14.47
N ARG A 488 -23.50 -17.90 14.14
CA ARG A 488 -23.00 -16.90 13.19
C ARG A 488 -21.70 -16.27 13.65
N THR A 489 -21.55 -16.00 14.95
CA THR A 489 -20.33 -15.43 15.51
C THR A 489 -19.17 -16.43 15.50
N LEU A 490 -19.41 -17.70 15.83
CA LEU A 490 -18.38 -18.76 15.81
C LEU A 490 -17.92 -19.13 14.38
N GLN A 491 -18.77 -18.98 13.37
CA GLN A 491 -18.43 -19.28 11.96
C GLN A 491 -17.60 -18.18 11.28
N ARG A 492 -17.50 -16.98 11.87
CA ARG A 492 -16.72 -15.85 11.33
C ARG A 492 -15.21 -15.96 11.59
N GLU A 493 -14.79 -16.84 12.50
CA GLU A 493 -13.39 -17.11 12.81
C GLU A 493 -12.77 -18.07 11.76
N HIS A 494 -11.68 -17.66 11.10
CA HIS A 494 -10.94 -18.48 10.15
C HIS A 494 -9.42 -18.48 10.39
N PRO A 495 -8.78 -19.67 10.55
CA PRO A 495 -9.36 -21.02 10.56
C PRO A 495 -9.92 -21.41 11.95
N PRO A 496 -11.10 -22.08 12.03
CA PRO A 496 -11.64 -22.55 13.29
C PRO A 496 -10.80 -23.72 13.85
N SER A 497 -10.56 -23.73 15.16
CA SER A 497 -9.88 -24.84 15.82
C SER A 497 -10.73 -26.13 15.76
N ILE A 498 -10.09 -27.30 15.91
CA ILE A 498 -10.77 -28.62 15.89
C ILE A 498 -11.87 -28.70 16.96
N GLU A 499 -11.68 -28.05 18.11
CA GLU A 499 -12.69 -27.99 19.17
C GLU A 499 -13.90 -27.15 18.75
N VAL A 500 -13.68 -25.98 18.11
CA VAL A 500 -14.77 -25.10 17.64
C VAL A 500 -15.64 -25.81 16.59
N SER A 501 -15.05 -26.63 15.71
CA SER A 501 -15.80 -27.36 14.68
C SER A 501 -16.81 -28.37 15.27
N ALA A 502 -16.43 -29.10 16.31
CA ALA A 502 -17.33 -30.04 16.98
C ALA A 502 -18.47 -29.32 17.74
N TYR A 503 -18.20 -28.13 18.30
CA TYR A 503 -19.21 -27.31 18.96
C TYR A 503 -20.21 -26.70 17.97
N VAL A 504 -19.73 -26.26 16.80
CA VAL A 504 -20.58 -25.77 15.71
C VAL A 504 -21.57 -26.86 15.26
N GLU A 505 -21.13 -28.11 15.11
CA GLU A 505 -22.02 -29.24 14.78
C GLU A 505 -23.06 -29.51 15.89
N ASN A 506 -22.68 -29.42 17.17
CA ASN A 506 -23.60 -29.58 18.29
C ASN A 506 -24.65 -28.45 18.36
N ILE A 507 -24.26 -27.20 18.07
CA ILE A 507 -25.21 -26.08 18.02
C ILE A 507 -26.18 -26.24 16.85
N ILE A 508 -25.71 -26.67 15.68
CA ILE A 508 -26.57 -26.93 14.50
C ILE A 508 -27.61 -28.02 14.79
N THR A 509 -27.21 -29.10 15.45
CA THR A 509 -28.12 -30.19 15.83
C THR A 509 -29.15 -29.74 16.88
N LEU A 510 -28.77 -28.87 17.82
CA LEU A 510 -29.69 -28.29 18.79
C LEU A 510 -30.70 -27.34 18.14
N ILE A 511 -30.26 -26.46 17.23
CA ILE A 511 -31.13 -25.58 16.43
C ILE A 511 -32.15 -26.40 15.65
N THR A 512 -31.71 -27.47 14.99
CA THR A 512 -32.59 -28.36 14.22
C THR A 512 -33.64 -29.02 15.12
N SER A 513 -33.26 -29.40 16.34
CA SER A 513 -34.18 -30.02 17.32
C SER A 513 -35.20 -29.02 17.87
N LEU A 514 -34.81 -27.75 18.06
CA LEU A 514 -35.73 -26.68 18.46
C LEU A 514 -36.72 -26.32 17.37
N GLN A 515 -36.29 -26.23 16.11
CA GLN A 515 -37.18 -25.95 14.98
C GLN A 515 -38.26 -27.02 14.85
N ALA A 516 -37.91 -28.30 15.04
CA ALA A 516 -38.89 -29.38 15.07
C ALA A 516 -39.90 -29.23 16.23
N LEU A 517 -39.42 -28.81 17.40
CA LEU A 517 -40.26 -28.58 18.57
C LEU A 517 -41.18 -27.36 18.42
N GLU A 518 -40.69 -26.27 17.85
CA GLU A 518 -41.46 -25.05 17.55
C GLU A 518 -42.63 -25.37 16.62
N ILE A 519 -42.40 -26.21 15.61
CA ILE A 519 -43.44 -26.71 14.70
C ILE A 519 -44.47 -27.54 15.47
N GLU A 520 -44.01 -28.50 16.28
CA GLU A 520 -44.91 -29.38 17.07
C GLU A 520 -45.79 -28.60 18.05
N ILE A 521 -45.23 -27.63 18.78
CA ILE A 521 -45.99 -26.80 19.72
C ILE A 521 -46.97 -25.88 18.97
N SER A 522 -46.55 -25.30 17.84
CA SER A 522 -47.40 -24.43 17.01
C SER A 522 -48.60 -25.19 16.43
N GLU A 523 -48.39 -26.41 15.95
CA GLU A 523 -49.46 -27.30 15.47
C GLU A 523 -50.46 -27.64 16.59
N GLN A 524 -49.98 -27.88 17.81
CA GLN A 524 -50.85 -28.16 18.96
C GLN A 524 -51.66 -26.93 19.41
N ILE A 525 -51.10 -25.73 19.35
CA ILE A 525 -51.82 -24.47 19.63
C ILE A 525 -52.90 -24.24 18.55
N GLN A 526 -52.59 -24.54 17.29
CA GLN A 526 -53.54 -24.41 16.19
C GLN A 526 -54.69 -25.43 16.28
N ALA A 527 -54.39 -26.68 16.63
CA ALA A 527 -55.41 -27.73 16.83
C ALA A 527 -56.40 -27.38 17.96
N ARG A 528 -55.94 -26.68 19.00
CA ARG A 528 -56.77 -26.28 20.16
C ARG A 528 -57.53 -24.98 19.96
N SER A 529 -57.04 -24.08 19.11
CA SER A 529 -57.75 -22.84 18.75
C SER A 529 -58.89 -23.06 17.76
N GLN A 530 -58.87 -24.17 16.99
CA GLN A 530 -59.99 -24.58 16.13
C GLN A 530 -61.17 -25.20 16.89
N GLY A 531 -61.03 -25.51 18.18
CA GLY A 531 -62.09 -26.09 19.02
C GLY A 531 -63.10 -25.07 19.57
N ASP A 532 -62.87 -23.77 19.41
CA ASP A 532 -63.63 -22.73 20.12
C ASP A 532 -63.94 -21.51 19.23
N VAL A 533 -64.76 -21.69 18.18
CA VAL A 533 -65.36 -20.55 17.47
C VAL A 533 -66.85 -20.82 17.18
N VAL A 534 -67.70 -20.12 17.93
CA VAL A 534 -69.14 -19.95 17.68
C VAL A 534 -69.35 -18.78 16.70
N ILE A 535 -70.31 -19.00 15.79
CA ILE A 535 -70.72 -18.18 14.64
C ILE A 535 -71.15 -16.75 15.02
N GLY A 536 -70.80 -15.76 14.19
CA GLY A 536 -71.41 -14.43 14.15
C GLY A 536 -71.34 -13.79 12.77
N GLU A 537 -72.49 -13.69 12.09
CA GLU A 537 -72.71 -13.06 10.79
C GLU A 537 -72.50 -11.53 10.81
N ALA A 538 -71.82 -10.97 9.78
CA ALA A 538 -72.14 -9.68 9.12
C ALA A 538 -71.03 -9.21 8.13
N VAL A 539 -70.70 -9.94 7.05
CA VAL A 539 -69.84 -9.40 5.98
C VAL A 539 -70.22 -9.99 4.62
N ALA A 540 -71.30 -9.50 4.01
CA ALA A 540 -71.75 -10.01 2.69
C ALA A 540 -71.49 -9.04 1.52
N SER A 541 -70.97 -7.82 1.77
CA SER A 541 -70.69 -6.87 0.68
C SER A 541 -69.22 -6.53 0.49
N GLU A 542 -68.34 -6.70 1.49
CA GLU A 542 -66.87 -6.57 1.32
C GLU A 542 -66.20 -7.86 0.84
N THR A 543 -66.91 -9.00 0.92
CA THR A 543 -66.40 -10.32 0.55
C THR A 543 -66.29 -10.50 -0.97
N ASN A 544 -67.27 -10.04 -1.75
CA ASN A 544 -67.25 -10.19 -3.22
C ASN A 544 -66.09 -9.45 -3.90
N GLU A 545 -65.77 -8.22 -3.48
CA GLU A 545 -64.68 -7.42 -4.08
C GLU A 545 -63.29 -7.95 -3.66
N ARG A 546 -63.18 -8.50 -2.45
CA ARG A 546 -61.97 -9.18 -1.97
C ARG A 546 -61.75 -10.52 -2.66
N GLU A 547 -62.82 -11.26 -2.92
CA GLU A 547 -62.79 -12.54 -3.63
C GLU A 547 -62.43 -12.36 -5.11
N GLU A 548 -62.96 -11.33 -5.79
CA GLU A 548 -62.59 -10.99 -7.17
C GLU A 548 -61.11 -10.56 -7.29
N ASN A 549 -60.61 -9.77 -6.33
CA ASN A 549 -59.19 -9.41 -6.27
C ASN A 549 -58.28 -10.60 -5.97
N ALA A 550 -58.69 -11.52 -5.08
CA ALA A 550 -57.94 -12.74 -4.79
C ALA A 550 -57.84 -13.67 -6.00
N VAL A 551 -58.93 -13.84 -6.77
CA VAL A 551 -58.93 -14.62 -8.01
C VAL A 551 -57.98 -14.00 -9.05
N LYS A 552 -57.94 -12.67 -9.15
CA LYS A 552 -57.04 -11.96 -10.07
C LYS A 552 -55.57 -12.16 -9.70
N VAL A 553 -55.22 -12.04 -8.42
CA VAL A 553 -53.84 -12.26 -7.94
C VAL A 553 -53.40 -13.72 -8.11
N VAL A 554 -54.30 -14.68 -7.87
CA VAL A 554 -54.03 -16.11 -8.15
C VAL A 554 -53.76 -16.36 -9.64
N ALA A 555 -54.50 -15.72 -10.55
CA ALA A 555 -54.26 -15.84 -11.98
C ALA A 555 -52.91 -15.20 -12.39
N GLU A 556 -52.55 -14.08 -11.77
CA GLU A 556 -51.28 -13.39 -12.00
C GLU A 556 -50.07 -14.18 -11.45
N LEU A 557 -50.21 -14.81 -10.29
CA LEU A 557 -49.21 -15.74 -9.73
C LEU A 557 -48.97 -16.94 -10.66
N ARG A 558 -50.03 -17.57 -11.18
CA ARG A 558 -49.91 -18.68 -12.13
C ARG A 558 -49.26 -18.25 -13.44
N GLY A 559 -49.62 -17.08 -13.95
CA GLY A 559 -49.00 -16.52 -15.16
C GLY A 559 -47.51 -16.21 -14.97
N LEU A 560 -47.12 -15.70 -13.80
CA LEU A 560 -45.71 -15.44 -13.47
C LEU A 560 -44.90 -16.72 -13.27
N LEU A 561 -45.47 -17.75 -12.63
CA LEU A 561 -44.85 -19.06 -12.52
C LEU A 561 -44.51 -19.64 -13.90
N GLU A 562 -45.46 -19.63 -14.83
CA GLU A 562 -45.24 -20.09 -16.21
C GLU A 562 -44.19 -19.23 -16.95
N GLU A 563 -44.19 -17.91 -16.73
CA GLU A 563 -43.23 -16.97 -17.32
C GLU A 563 -41.80 -17.24 -16.80
N GLU A 564 -41.61 -17.38 -15.50
CA GLU A 564 -40.30 -17.67 -14.89
C GLU A 564 -39.77 -19.07 -15.25
N GLU A 565 -40.64 -20.10 -15.25
CA GLU A 565 -40.27 -21.44 -15.70
C GLU A 565 -39.85 -21.45 -17.17
N SER A 566 -40.56 -20.70 -18.02
CA SER A 566 -40.18 -20.54 -19.43
C SER A 566 -38.81 -19.86 -19.58
N ILE A 567 -38.51 -18.83 -18.78
CA ILE A 567 -37.23 -18.12 -18.81
C ILE A 567 -36.09 -19.02 -18.31
N LEU A 568 -36.32 -19.81 -17.26
CA LEU A 568 -35.32 -20.77 -16.77
C LEU A 568 -35.04 -21.88 -17.80
N GLY A 569 -36.05 -22.29 -18.57
CA GLY A 569 -35.92 -23.24 -19.67
C GLY A 569 -35.34 -22.65 -20.96
N ASP A 570 -35.33 -21.31 -21.11
CA ASP A 570 -34.86 -20.64 -22.32
C ASP A 570 -33.32 -20.70 -22.44
N LYS A 571 -32.87 -20.86 -23.68
CA LYS A 571 -31.47 -20.88 -24.11
C LYS A 571 -30.94 -19.47 -24.38
N TYR A 572 -31.81 -18.52 -24.67
CA TYR A 572 -31.45 -17.14 -25.04
C TYR A 572 -32.22 -16.04 -24.28
N PRO A 573 -32.46 -16.15 -22.96
CA PRO A 573 -33.15 -15.08 -22.26
C PRO A 573 -32.21 -13.88 -22.11
N ALA A 574 -32.71 -12.69 -22.44
CA ALA A 574 -31.98 -11.45 -22.20
C ALA A 574 -31.93 -11.14 -20.70
N VAL A 575 -30.80 -10.64 -20.21
CA VAL A 575 -30.61 -10.31 -18.78
C VAL A 575 -31.64 -9.27 -18.31
N ASP A 576 -32.00 -8.32 -19.18
CA ASP A 576 -33.01 -7.29 -18.89
C ASP A 576 -34.42 -7.89 -18.71
N ILE A 577 -34.72 -8.98 -19.43
CA ILE A 577 -36.00 -9.70 -19.29
C ILE A 577 -36.03 -10.43 -17.94
N ILE A 578 -34.92 -11.09 -17.57
CA ILE A 578 -34.76 -11.75 -16.26
C ILE A 578 -34.99 -10.74 -15.12
N GLU A 579 -34.40 -9.55 -15.23
CA GLU A 579 -34.52 -8.50 -14.21
C GLU A 579 -35.94 -7.94 -14.10
N GLN A 580 -36.59 -7.64 -15.23
CA GLN A 580 -37.98 -7.17 -15.25
C GLN A 580 -38.95 -8.21 -14.68
N THR A 581 -38.71 -9.50 -14.94
CA THR A 581 -39.54 -10.59 -14.39
C THR A 581 -39.35 -10.74 -12.88
N ILE A 582 -38.11 -10.67 -12.37
CA ILE A 582 -37.83 -10.67 -10.92
C ILE A 582 -38.58 -9.52 -10.21
N GLU A 583 -38.48 -8.29 -10.74
CA GLU A 583 -39.18 -7.13 -10.15
C GLU A 583 -40.71 -7.30 -10.17
N LYS A 584 -41.24 -7.91 -11.23
CA LYS A 584 -42.67 -8.18 -11.36
C LYS A 584 -43.11 -9.25 -10.35
N ALA A 585 -42.31 -10.30 -10.14
CA ALA A 585 -42.56 -11.34 -9.15
C ALA A 585 -42.52 -10.82 -7.71
N GLU A 586 -41.55 -9.97 -7.35
CA GLU A 586 -41.46 -9.36 -6.02
C GLU A 586 -42.68 -8.48 -5.69
N ARG A 587 -43.16 -7.70 -6.67
CA ARG A 587 -44.40 -6.89 -6.52
C ARG A 587 -45.62 -7.78 -6.28
N VAL A 588 -45.78 -8.85 -7.07
CA VAL A 588 -46.94 -9.75 -6.96
C VAL A 588 -46.85 -10.60 -5.69
N LEU A 589 -45.67 -11.05 -5.27
CA LEU A 589 -45.46 -11.74 -3.99
C LEU A 589 -45.83 -10.84 -2.80
N SER A 590 -45.46 -9.57 -2.83
CA SER A 590 -45.82 -8.60 -1.78
C SER A 590 -47.33 -8.41 -1.65
N GLU A 591 -48.03 -8.28 -2.78
CA GLU A 591 -49.49 -8.17 -2.80
C GLU A 591 -50.18 -9.49 -2.40
N SER A 592 -49.60 -10.62 -2.76
CA SER A 592 -50.12 -11.95 -2.42
C SER A 592 -50.00 -12.25 -0.93
N ARG A 593 -48.88 -11.92 -0.29
CA ARG A 593 -48.69 -12.02 1.17
C ARG A 593 -49.64 -11.09 1.93
N ARG A 594 -49.91 -9.89 1.39
CA ARG A 594 -50.90 -8.96 1.94
C ARG A 594 -52.31 -9.54 1.90
N LEU A 595 -52.70 -10.20 0.80
CA LEU A 595 -54.01 -10.86 0.69
C LEU A 595 -54.10 -12.11 1.58
N GLN A 596 -53.02 -12.88 1.69
CA GLN A 596 -52.94 -14.04 2.58
C GLN A 596 -53.18 -13.69 4.05
N SER A 597 -52.60 -12.57 4.55
CA SER A 597 -52.79 -12.15 5.94
C SER A 597 -54.22 -11.64 6.24
N ILE A 598 -54.93 -11.17 5.21
CA ILE A 598 -56.30 -10.64 5.33
C ILE A 598 -57.35 -11.76 5.23
N MET A 599 -57.03 -12.92 4.63
CA MET A 599 -58.01 -13.98 4.33
C MET A 599 -57.61 -15.39 4.83
N PRO A 600 -57.32 -15.59 6.14
CA PRO A 600 -56.82 -16.86 6.69
C PRO A 600 -57.82 -18.03 6.68
N THR A 601 -59.11 -17.77 6.51
CA THR A 601 -60.19 -18.78 6.56
C THR A 601 -60.84 -19.05 5.20
N HIS A 602 -60.35 -18.44 4.12
CA HIS A 602 -60.94 -18.55 2.79
C HIS A 602 -60.49 -19.82 2.06
N THR A 603 -61.34 -20.37 1.18
CA THR A 603 -61.04 -21.58 0.40
C THR A 603 -59.81 -21.45 -0.50
N LEU A 604 -59.47 -20.22 -0.90
CA LEU A 604 -58.29 -19.89 -1.71
C LEU A 604 -57.00 -19.71 -0.91
N TYR A 605 -57.07 -19.74 0.44
CA TYR A 605 -55.89 -19.48 1.29
C TYR A 605 -54.77 -20.49 1.04
N GLU A 606 -55.14 -21.77 0.96
CA GLU A 606 -54.18 -22.84 0.74
C GLU A 606 -53.57 -22.80 -0.67
N ASP A 607 -54.40 -22.49 -1.69
CA ASP A 607 -53.93 -22.29 -3.05
C ASP A 607 -52.96 -21.10 -3.16
N LEU A 608 -53.25 -19.98 -2.49
CA LEU A 608 -52.36 -18.82 -2.40
C LEU A 608 -51.04 -19.18 -1.70
N ARG A 609 -51.11 -19.93 -0.59
CA ARG A 609 -49.92 -20.37 0.18
C ARG A 609 -48.98 -21.20 -0.68
N VAL A 610 -49.53 -22.18 -1.42
CA VAL A 610 -48.76 -23.05 -2.30
C VAL A 610 -48.15 -22.26 -3.45
N LEU A 611 -48.93 -21.42 -4.13
CA LEU A 611 -48.44 -20.62 -5.27
C LEU A 611 -47.38 -19.58 -4.85
N ILE A 612 -47.51 -18.98 -3.67
CA ILE A 612 -46.49 -18.07 -3.10
C ILE A 612 -45.18 -18.84 -2.88
N ALA A 613 -45.24 -20.02 -2.24
CA ALA A 613 -44.04 -20.83 -1.98
C ALA A 613 -43.37 -21.33 -3.27
N GLU A 614 -44.16 -21.73 -4.27
CA GLU A 614 -43.66 -22.14 -5.58
C GLU A 614 -42.98 -20.97 -6.32
N LEU A 615 -43.61 -19.79 -6.33
CA LEU A 615 -43.06 -18.61 -6.99
C LEU A 615 -41.81 -18.09 -6.26
N GLU A 616 -41.76 -18.14 -4.93
CA GLU A 616 -40.54 -17.82 -4.17
C GLU A 616 -39.37 -18.76 -4.50
N SER A 617 -39.66 -20.05 -4.66
CA SER A 617 -38.67 -21.06 -5.04
C SER A 617 -38.13 -20.83 -6.46
N ILE A 618 -39.00 -20.51 -7.41
CA ILE A 618 -38.63 -20.30 -8.82
C ILE A 618 -37.95 -18.94 -9.01
N ASN A 619 -38.50 -17.87 -8.42
CA ASN A 619 -37.88 -16.54 -8.43
C ASN A 619 -36.50 -16.57 -7.75
N GLY A 620 -36.33 -17.34 -6.66
CA GLY A 620 -35.02 -17.57 -6.05
C GLY A 620 -34.00 -18.20 -7.00
N LYS A 621 -34.41 -19.17 -7.83
CA LYS A 621 -33.55 -19.75 -8.89
C LYS A 621 -33.23 -18.74 -9.98
N LEU A 622 -34.19 -17.87 -10.32
CA LEU A 622 -34.02 -16.83 -11.34
C LEU A 622 -33.04 -15.74 -10.88
N ILE A 623 -33.13 -15.32 -9.61
CA ILE A 623 -32.16 -14.41 -8.95
C ILE A 623 -30.76 -15.03 -8.94
N ALA A 624 -30.62 -16.30 -8.56
CA ALA A 624 -29.35 -17.02 -8.58
C ALA A 624 -28.75 -17.12 -10.00
N ARG A 625 -29.61 -17.29 -11.02
CA ARG A 625 -29.17 -17.30 -12.43
C ARG A 625 -28.73 -15.91 -12.90
N ARG A 626 -29.43 -14.85 -12.48
CA ARG A 626 -29.03 -13.45 -12.77
C ARG A 626 -27.66 -13.14 -12.16
N SER A 627 -27.45 -13.47 -10.89
CA SER A 627 -26.18 -13.22 -10.20
C SER A 627 -25.02 -14.03 -10.82
N ALA A 628 -25.26 -15.30 -11.17
CA ALA A 628 -24.30 -16.11 -11.90
C ALA A 628 -23.95 -15.50 -13.28
N CYS A 629 -24.94 -14.95 -14.00
CA CYS A 629 -24.75 -14.34 -15.31
C CYS A 629 -23.92 -13.05 -15.25
N LEU A 630 -24.19 -12.19 -14.25
CA LEU A 630 -23.40 -10.98 -14.01
C LEU A 630 -21.95 -11.31 -13.63
N THR A 631 -21.77 -12.29 -12.74
CA THR A 631 -20.44 -12.76 -12.33
C THR A 631 -19.68 -13.34 -13.53
N PHE A 632 -20.35 -14.18 -14.33
CA PHE A 632 -19.79 -14.76 -15.54
C PHE A 632 -19.27 -13.71 -16.53
N LYS A 633 -20.07 -12.67 -16.81
CA LYS A 633 -19.67 -11.56 -17.71
C LYS A 633 -18.45 -10.79 -17.17
N ASN A 634 -18.39 -10.54 -15.87
CA ASN A 634 -17.27 -9.84 -15.26
C ASN A 634 -15.97 -10.64 -15.34
N GLU A 635 -16.04 -11.95 -15.06
CA GLU A 635 -14.90 -12.85 -15.18
C GLU A 635 -14.44 -12.99 -16.65
N CYS A 636 -15.37 -13.13 -17.60
CA CYS A 636 -15.04 -13.19 -19.03
C CYS A 636 -14.35 -11.91 -19.52
N ARG A 637 -14.83 -10.74 -19.07
CA ARG A 637 -14.20 -9.46 -19.40
C ARG A 637 -12.78 -9.37 -18.84
N PHE A 638 -12.58 -9.74 -17.57
CA PHE A 638 -11.26 -9.73 -16.94
C PHE A 638 -10.25 -10.58 -17.72
N VAL A 639 -10.62 -11.81 -18.09
CA VAL A 639 -9.75 -12.69 -18.88
C VAL A 639 -9.51 -12.12 -20.28
N SER A 640 -10.54 -11.57 -20.93
CA SER A 640 -10.42 -10.96 -22.26
C SER A 640 -9.47 -9.76 -22.25
N ASP A 641 -9.55 -8.90 -21.23
CA ASP A 641 -8.69 -7.74 -21.06
C ASP A 641 -7.22 -8.17 -20.86
N LEU A 642 -6.99 -9.21 -20.06
CA LEU A 642 -5.64 -9.77 -19.88
C LEU A 642 -5.09 -10.35 -21.18
N VAL A 643 -5.88 -11.18 -21.89
CA VAL A 643 -5.46 -11.72 -23.20
C VAL A 643 -5.19 -10.59 -24.20
N GLY A 644 -5.98 -9.52 -24.16
CA GLY A 644 -5.75 -8.30 -24.95
C GLY A 644 -4.41 -7.66 -24.64
N LYS A 645 -4.09 -7.45 -23.36
CA LYS A 645 -2.80 -6.93 -22.90
C LYS A 645 -1.64 -7.80 -23.36
N VAL A 646 -1.72 -9.12 -23.14
CA VAL A 646 -0.66 -10.06 -23.57
C VAL A 646 -0.44 -9.99 -25.07
N ARG A 647 -1.51 -9.90 -25.88
CA ARG A 647 -1.37 -9.74 -27.34
C ARG A 647 -0.72 -8.41 -27.70
N GLU A 648 -1.06 -7.32 -27.01
CA GLU A 648 -0.45 -6.02 -27.22
C GLU A 648 1.04 -6.05 -26.90
N ASP A 649 1.41 -6.60 -25.74
CA ASP A 649 2.80 -6.79 -25.31
C ASP A 649 3.58 -7.65 -26.32
N ILE A 650 2.98 -8.72 -26.86
CA ILE A 650 3.57 -9.53 -27.95
C ILE A 650 3.71 -8.73 -29.25
N THR A 651 2.77 -7.84 -29.59
CA THR A 651 2.89 -7.04 -30.82
C THR A 651 3.92 -5.92 -30.71
N ASP A 652 4.11 -5.34 -29.53
CA ASP A 652 5.07 -4.26 -29.29
C ASP A 652 6.53 -4.74 -29.42
N ILE A 653 6.74 -6.05 -29.28
CA ILE A 653 7.98 -6.76 -29.64
C ILE A 653 8.51 -6.35 -31.03
N GLY A 654 7.65 -6.03 -31.99
CA GLY A 654 8.04 -5.65 -33.35
C GLY A 654 8.93 -4.39 -33.46
N ARG A 655 9.03 -3.58 -32.40
CA ARG A 655 9.97 -2.44 -32.35
C ARG A 655 11.36 -2.94 -31.95
N ARG A 656 12.32 -2.88 -32.89
CA ARG A 656 13.71 -3.37 -32.70
C ARG A 656 14.30 -2.94 -31.36
N SER A 657 14.61 -3.90 -30.49
CA SER A 657 15.42 -3.72 -29.28
C SER A 657 16.80 -3.20 -29.70
N ARG A 658 17.26 -2.09 -29.10
CA ARG A 658 18.51 -1.42 -29.47
C ARG A 658 19.67 -1.79 -28.54
N SER A 659 19.41 -2.40 -27.39
CA SER A 659 20.42 -2.83 -26.41
C SER A 659 20.11 -4.20 -25.79
N THR A 660 21.14 -4.84 -25.22
CA THR A 660 21.01 -6.11 -24.48
C THR A 660 20.11 -5.94 -23.24
N ASP A 661 20.16 -4.78 -22.58
CA ASP A 661 19.34 -4.50 -21.39
C ASP A 661 17.85 -4.36 -21.74
N GLU A 662 17.52 -3.69 -22.84
CA GLU A 662 16.14 -3.61 -23.35
C GLU A 662 15.60 -5.00 -23.72
N LEU A 663 16.46 -5.87 -24.27
CA LEU A 663 16.10 -7.23 -24.63
C LEU A 663 15.82 -8.10 -23.40
N ILE A 664 16.66 -8.01 -22.37
CA ILE A 664 16.45 -8.70 -21.09
C ILE A 664 15.16 -8.22 -20.43
N GLU A 665 14.89 -6.91 -20.44
CA GLU A 665 13.67 -6.36 -19.86
C GLU A 665 12.40 -6.80 -20.62
N THR A 666 12.48 -6.88 -21.94
CA THR A 666 11.39 -7.43 -22.76
C THR A 666 11.13 -8.90 -22.43
N ILE A 667 12.19 -9.71 -22.26
CA ILE A 667 12.04 -11.12 -21.86
C ILE A 667 11.37 -11.22 -20.48
N ARG A 668 11.80 -10.41 -19.49
CA ARG A 668 11.19 -10.41 -18.16
C ARG A 668 9.71 -10.05 -18.20
N ARG A 669 9.33 -9.04 -19.00
CA ARG A 669 7.93 -8.64 -19.17
C ARG A 669 7.08 -9.79 -19.71
N LEU A 670 7.55 -10.44 -20.78
CA LEU A 670 6.82 -11.56 -21.39
C LEU A 670 6.75 -12.79 -20.47
N GLN A 671 7.79 -13.06 -19.69
CA GLN A 671 7.76 -14.11 -18.66
C GLN A 671 6.76 -13.80 -17.54
N HIS A 672 6.66 -12.54 -17.13
CA HIS A 672 5.65 -12.11 -16.17
C HIS A 672 4.23 -12.28 -16.73
N ASP A 673 4.01 -11.91 -17.99
CA ASP A 673 2.73 -12.13 -18.67
C ASP A 673 2.40 -13.65 -18.81
N GLU A 674 3.42 -14.51 -18.93
CA GLU A 674 3.26 -15.98 -18.99
C GLU A 674 2.80 -16.53 -17.65
N GLU A 675 3.37 -16.03 -16.55
CA GLU A 675 2.95 -16.38 -15.19
C GLU A 675 1.51 -15.93 -14.89
N GLU A 676 1.15 -14.70 -15.26
CA GLU A 676 -0.20 -14.17 -15.07
C GLU A 676 -1.24 -14.96 -15.88
N LEU A 677 -0.93 -15.30 -17.13
CA LEU A 677 -1.82 -16.11 -17.97
C LEU A 677 -1.95 -17.56 -17.45
N ALA A 678 -0.90 -18.11 -16.84
CA ALA A 678 -0.95 -19.41 -16.17
C ALA A 678 -1.85 -19.40 -14.92
N LYS A 679 -1.80 -18.33 -14.10
CA LYS A 679 -2.67 -18.15 -12.93
C LYS A 679 -4.15 -18.03 -13.34
N VAL A 680 -4.42 -17.29 -14.40
CA VAL A 680 -5.78 -17.09 -14.93
C VAL A 680 -6.39 -18.40 -15.45
N ASP A 681 -5.61 -19.21 -16.15
CA ASP A 681 -6.07 -20.53 -16.60
C ASP A 681 -6.35 -21.48 -15.42
N GLY A 682 -5.54 -21.42 -14.37
CA GLY A 682 -5.69 -22.27 -13.18
C GLY A 682 -6.80 -21.84 -12.21
N SER A 683 -7.34 -20.62 -12.31
CA SER A 683 -8.31 -20.10 -11.35
C SER A 683 -9.55 -19.49 -12.01
N SER A 684 -9.37 -18.46 -12.83
CA SER A 684 -10.47 -17.72 -13.47
C SER A 684 -11.16 -18.54 -14.55
N MET A 685 -10.43 -19.27 -15.39
CA MET A 685 -11.05 -20.14 -16.41
C MET A 685 -11.84 -21.30 -15.80
N ILE A 686 -11.34 -21.91 -14.72
CA ILE A 686 -12.09 -22.92 -13.96
C ILE A 686 -13.39 -22.33 -13.43
N ARG A 687 -13.34 -21.11 -12.87
CA ARG A 687 -14.51 -20.41 -12.35
C ARG A 687 -15.52 -20.06 -13.44
N ILE A 688 -15.06 -19.58 -14.60
CA ILE A 688 -15.89 -19.32 -15.78
C ILE A 688 -16.57 -20.60 -16.24
N GLN A 689 -15.87 -21.73 -16.22
CA GLN A 689 -16.43 -23.03 -16.60
C GLN A 689 -17.48 -23.52 -15.60
N GLN A 690 -17.26 -23.34 -14.29
CA GLN A 690 -18.25 -23.63 -13.25
C GLN A 690 -19.49 -22.74 -13.39
N LEU A 691 -19.31 -21.45 -13.63
CA LEU A 691 -20.41 -20.51 -13.87
C LEU A 691 -21.19 -20.85 -15.14
N CYS A 692 -20.49 -21.26 -16.20
CA CYS A 692 -21.11 -21.76 -17.43
C CYS A 692 -21.99 -22.99 -17.18
N GLU A 693 -21.56 -23.92 -16.32
CA GLU A 693 -22.37 -25.09 -15.92
C GLU A 693 -23.62 -24.67 -15.15
N MET A 694 -23.50 -23.71 -14.22
CA MET A 694 -24.64 -23.15 -13.48
C MET A 694 -25.64 -22.39 -14.38
N LEU A 695 -25.16 -21.82 -15.49
CA LEU A 695 -25.98 -21.05 -16.44
C LEU A 695 -26.69 -21.91 -17.49
N LYS A 696 -26.45 -23.22 -17.53
CA LYS A 696 -27.16 -24.11 -18.47
C LYS A 696 -28.67 -24.00 -18.27
N PRO A 697 -29.48 -23.87 -19.35
CA PRO A 697 -29.12 -24.10 -20.76
C PRO A 697 -28.67 -22.87 -21.59
N MET A 698 -28.22 -21.76 -21.01
CA MET A 698 -27.80 -20.57 -21.78
C MET A 698 -26.67 -20.87 -22.78
N GLU A 699 -26.99 -20.81 -24.07
CA GLU A 699 -26.02 -21.18 -25.11
C GLU A 699 -24.93 -20.11 -25.29
N PHE A 700 -25.22 -18.84 -25.00
CA PHE A 700 -24.23 -17.76 -25.10
C PHE A 700 -23.05 -17.99 -24.13
N ALA A 701 -23.32 -18.38 -22.88
CA ALA A 701 -22.28 -18.62 -21.88
C ALA A 701 -21.37 -19.79 -22.29
N CYS A 702 -21.95 -20.84 -22.86
CA CYS A 702 -21.20 -21.97 -23.40
C CYS A 702 -20.35 -21.59 -24.62
N ALA A 703 -20.86 -20.73 -25.50
CA ALA A 703 -20.14 -20.26 -26.67
C ALA A 703 -18.98 -19.34 -26.28
N GLU A 704 -19.23 -18.38 -25.39
CA GLU A 704 -18.26 -17.40 -24.90
C GLU A 704 -17.12 -18.07 -24.13
N THR A 705 -17.42 -19.02 -23.24
CA THR A 705 -16.39 -19.81 -22.54
C THR A 705 -15.46 -20.55 -23.50
N ARG A 706 -16.01 -21.14 -24.57
CA ARG A 706 -15.20 -21.87 -25.57
C ARG A 706 -14.31 -20.94 -26.39
N LEU A 707 -14.84 -19.78 -26.79
CA LEU A 707 -14.07 -18.77 -27.52
C LEU A 707 -12.92 -18.24 -26.66
N LEU A 708 -13.24 -17.91 -25.40
CA LEU A 708 -12.28 -17.37 -24.46
C LEU A 708 -11.16 -18.38 -24.12
N GLN A 709 -11.51 -19.66 -23.92
CA GLN A 709 -10.49 -20.71 -23.74
C GLN A 709 -9.58 -20.81 -24.97
N ALA A 710 -10.14 -20.78 -26.18
CA ALA A 710 -9.34 -20.81 -27.40
C ALA A 710 -8.43 -19.58 -27.53
N ASP A 711 -8.90 -18.39 -27.11
CA ASP A 711 -8.12 -17.16 -27.11
C ASP A 711 -6.97 -17.19 -26.08
N VAL A 712 -7.21 -17.76 -24.89
CA VAL A 712 -6.19 -18.00 -23.85
C VAL A 712 -5.14 -18.99 -24.34
N ASP A 713 -5.57 -20.13 -24.90
CA ASP A 713 -4.66 -21.15 -25.44
C ASP A 713 -3.80 -20.59 -26.58
N GLN A 714 -4.42 -19.80 -27.47
CA GLN A 714 -3.70 -19.12 -28.54
C GLN A 714 -2.69 -18.09 -28.00
N ALA A 715 -3.07 -17.29 -27.00
CA ALA A 715 -2.18 -16.31 -26.39
C ALA A 715 -0.99 -16.98 -25.71
N LYS A 716 -1.20 -18.09 -24.99
CA LYS A 716 -0.12 -18.91 -24.40
C LYS A 716 0.86 -19.39 -25.46
N GLN A 717 0.35 -19.91 -26.57
CA GLN A 717 1.20 -20.38 -27.66
C GLN A 717 2.04 -19.25 -28.24
N LEU A 718 1.42 -18.12 -28.59
CA LEU A 718 2.11 -16.97 -29.16
C LEU A 718 3.14 -16.37 -28.20
N LEU A 719 2.82 -16.33 -26.90
CA LEU A 719 3.72 -15.82 -25.87
C LEU A 719 4.95 -16.71 -25.72
N SER A 720 4.76 -18.03 -25.67
CA SER A 720 5.86 -18.98 -25.59
C SER A 720 6.77 -18.89 -26.82
N GLU A 721 6.20 -18.75 -28.02
CA GLU A 721 6.95 -18.54 -29.26
C GLU A 721 7.77 -17.23 -29.18
N ALA A 722 7.15 -16.13 -28.72
CA ALA A 722 7.79 -14.83 -28.59
C ALA A 722 8.94 -14.80 -27.57
N ILE A 723 8.77 -15.43 -26.40
CA ILE A 723 9.82 -15.57 -25.38
C ILE A 723 11.00 -16.35 -25.97
N ASN A 724 10.73 -17.47 -26.63
CA ASN A 724 11.78 -18.30 -27.24
C ASN A 724 12.53 -17.56 -28.36
N ASP A 725 11.84 -16.77 -29.17
CA ASP A 725 12.47 -15.92 -30.19
C ASP A 725 13.41 -14.89 -29.55
N ARG A 726 12.98 -14.24 -28.46
CA ARG A 726 13.77 -13.21 -27.78
C ARG A 726 14.97 -13.79 -27.02
N ILE A 727 14.84 -14.98 -26.44
CA ILE A 727 15.97 -15.70 -25.85
C ILE A 727 17.03 -16.03 -26.92
N ARG A 728 16.61 -16.53 -28.09
CA ARG A 728 17.54 -16.80 -29.21
C ARG A 728 18.25 -15.55 -29.69
N GLU A 729 17.54 -14.42 -29.78
CA GLU A 729 18.15 -13.14 -30.13
C GLU A 729 19.19 -12.71 -29.09
N LYS A 730 18.89 -12.89 -27.80
CA LYS A 730 19.82 -12.56 -26.71
C LYS A 730 21.11 -13.38 -26.82
N GLU A 731 20.99 -14.70 -27.00
CA GLU A 731 22.15 -15.58 -27.19
C GLU A 731 22.99 -15.17 -28.40
N THR A 732 22.33 -14.72 -29.47
CA THR A 732 22.98 -14.26 -30.71
C THR A 732 23.73 -12.94 -30.48
N VAL A 733 23.16 -12.00 -29.74
CA VAL A 733 23.79 -10.72 -29.37
C VAL A 733 24.97 -10.95 -28.42
N GLU A 734 24.82 -11.80 -27.40
CA GLU A 734 25.90 -12.13 -26.46
C GLU A 734 27.08 -12.79 -27.16
N LYS A 735 26.80 -13.68 -28.13
CA LYS A 735 27.86 -14.29 -28.96
C LYS A 735 28.60 -13.24 -29.78
N MET A 736 27.89 -12.29 -30.41
CA MET A 736 28.52 -11.20 -31.16
C MET A 736 29.36 -10.28 -30.25
N GLN A 737 28.88 -9.95 -29.05
CA GLN A 737 29.64 -9.15 -28.09
C GLN A 737 30.93 -9.84 -27.66
N LYS A 738 30.90 -11.16 -27.48
CA LYS A 738 32.09 -11.95 -27.17
C LYS A 738 33.10 -11.94 -28.32
N GLU A 739 32.64 -12.14 -29.55
CA GLU A 739 33.51 -12.08 -30.75
C GLU A 739 34.14 -10.69 -30.93
N ILE A 740 33.41 -9.61 -30.65
CA ILE A 740 33.94 -8.24 -30.66
C ILE A 740 35.01 -8.05 -29.58
N ALA A 741 34.76 -8.52 -28.35
CA ALA A 741 35.74 -8.42 -27.26
C ALA A 741 37.03 -9.20 -27.55
N GLU A 742 36.92 -10.39 -28.18
CA GLU A 742 38.09 -11.17 -28.62
C GLU A 742 38.87 -10.45 -29.74
N LEU A 743 38.19 -9.78 -30.68
CA LEU A 743 38.81 -8.95 -31.71
C LEU A 743 39.52 -7.73 -31.12
N ASP A 744 38.93 -7.05 -30.14
CA ASP A 744 39.53 -5.91 -29.45
C ASP A 744 40.79 -6.32 -28.67
N ASP A 745 40.79 -7.47 -27.98
CA ASP A 745 41.98 -8.00 -27.30
C ASP A 745 43.10 -8.35 -28.30
N MET A 746 42.76 -8.93 -29.46
CA MET A 746 43.74 -9.18 -30.53
C MET A 746 44.30 -7.88 -31.12
N LEU A 747 43.47 -6.84 -31.30
CA LEU A 747 43.91 -5.52 -31.77
C LEU A 747 44.87 -4.88 -30.76
N GLN A 748 44.52 -4.86 -29.47
CA GLN A 748 45.41 -4.32 -28.42
C GLN A 748 46.75 -5.05 -28.35
N LYS A 749 46.75 -6.38 -28.52
CA LYS A 749 47.99 -7.17 -28.60
C LYS A 749 48.81 -6.80 -29.85
N GLY A 750 48.16 -6.62 -30.99
CA GLY A 750 48.81 -6.16 -32.22
C GLY A 750 49.43 -4.78 -32.10
N GLU A 751 48.73 -3.83 -31.48
CA GLU A 751 49.24 -2.47 -31.22
C GLU A 751 50.47 -2.48 -30.30
N LYS A 752 50.46 -3.31 -29.25
CA LYS A 752 51.63 -3.47 -28.37
C LYS A 752 52.85 -4.02 -29.11
N VAL A 753 52.66 -4.98 -30.02
CA VAL A 753 53.75 -5.53 -30.84
C VAL A 753 54.33 -4.46 -31.77
N LEU A 754 53.47 -3.66 -32.41
CA LEU A 754 53.92 -2.55 -33.27
C LEU A 754 54.69 -1.47 -32.49
N LEU A 755 54.23 -1.12 -31.28
CA LEU A 755 54.96 -0.20 -30.39
C LEU A 755 56.35 -0.73 -30.03
N THR A 756 56.47 -2.02 -29.68
CA THR A 756 57.79 -2.63 -29.41
C THR A 756 58.69 -2.69 -30.64
N GLU A 757 58.13 -2.88 -31.84
CA GLU A 757 58.91 -2.87 -33.08
C GLU A 757 59.39 -1.45 -33.47
N GLU A 758 58.58 -0.42 -33.21
CA GLU A 758 59.00 0.97 -33.39
C GLU A 758 60.07 1.41 -32.38
N GLU A 759 59.99 0.96 -31.13
CA GLU A 759 61.02 1.21 -30.12
C GLU A 759 62.35 0.54 -30.48
N LEU A 760 62.32 -0.69 -31.00
CA LEU A 760 63.49 -1.38 -31.54
C LEU A 760 64.13 -0.64 -32.73
N LYS A 761 63.32 -0.10 -33.66
CA LYS A 761 63.83 0.72 -34.77
C LYS A 761 64.49 2.03 -34.29
N ARG A 762 63.95 2.70 -33.27
CA ARG A 762 64.58 3.91 -32.69
C ARG A 762 65.87 3.61 -31.92
N SER A 763 65.97 2.42 -31.33
CA SER A 763 67.18 1.89 -30.68
C SER A 763 68.30 1.66 -31.72
N ASP A 764 67.98 1.01 -32.83
CA ASP A 764 68.95 0.73 -33.89
C ASP A 764 69.47 2.01 -34.58
N ASP A 765 68.60 3.00 -34.78
CA ASP A 765 69.01 4.32 -35.32
C ASP A 765 69.88 5.13 -34.34
N SER A 766 69.69 4.98 -33.02
CA SER A 766 70.54 5.63 -32.00
C SER A 766 71.93 4.98 -31.88
N THR A 767 72.06 3.72 -32.27
CA THR A 767 73.34 2.98 -32.22
C THR A 767 74.20 3.23 -33.47
N LEU A 768 73.62 3.77 -34.55
CA LEU A 768 74.34 4.19 -35.76
C LEU A 768 74.84 5.64 -35.74
N LEU A 769 74.50 6.41 -34.69
CA LEU A 769 74.87 7.83 -34.51
C LEU A 769 75.88 8.07 -33.37
N ALA A 770 76.37 7.01 -32.73
CA ALA A 770 77.51 7.03 -31.79
C ALA A 770 78.71 6.30 -32.43
#